data_AF-A0A813MF50-F1
#
_entry.id   AF-A0A813MF50-F1
#
_cell.length_a   1.000
_cell.length_b   1.000
_cell.length_c   1.000
_cell.angle_alpha   90.00
_cell.angle_beta   90.00
_cell.angle_gamma   90.00
#
_symmetry.space_group_name_H-M   'P 1'
#
loop_
_entity.id
_entity.type
_entity.pdbx_description
1 polymer ?
#
loop_
_entity_poly.entity_id
_entity_poly.type
_entity_poly.pdbx_seq_one_letter_code
_entity_poly.pdbx_strand_id
1 'polypeptide(L)'
;MDFTKFSDENFDLKDWINNAFQSQIDPNQNTEQFVATLVTKLQVFIQEINNSIDETSHQTIQNFPRILREIDVLKQEAFMLKEQMKNVRDDLLKVEKNTVNESMKLLLDLDIIRTNLLNVQIALQEADNWTTLTSDLDSILQTKDINKISNHIESMQNSLILLQDESMEYANRCALLEDFKNKFETLMSADIIGCFNSKSIDLSKNYVQIFGQMNRLDDLKKYYYQCEKAKALEKLNDLMTDVKDLFDSNKVVFDVGDDNLSEYINKCDRLNSLLSNWLDYLIQTWHNEIQWCRQIFNDSHSIVINLLNKSFEEYNKNYEKYIQDLSQNHKNASIFLQYLGRYKQETDRFVQTLNSSAENMGITTQSQLNDQMFKLFQQAYQPFKLTFKQYSLLVSKNLQSEFETNIKLNSPDTLECVQLLNNSVSKVFNLVDYEIDRCISLTNGCGFSMLVDSFRVFLKNYVDEFKRVVTNIKERKKDTTVSKQDQEDWDSFRHFVRIIQIVGDLIIKYESLEESLDKNILNTFVHKTRSNSVVTPSTNQQFQFDNHSHQNNLLALNNYKEYFLDEKERLKLNGFIGIIETGDDYSLMKDLLKPLFGLSENVHKHAFEIVFSPVRHLLKNLAKSNIWQRNENLGKQSQETVPLFALAPQEYITKIGQYLLTLPQNFEPFTMQDNNENLIIALRKGKLPYLDEKDLSDDITACWLDSIANATYVTLSDEILKMQEITVNSQRQLIIDIEFIMSVLDDVGLKDYSNLSSIVELLKVGKEEFEDKARDKPVRILSAIRKMRSF
;
A
#
# COMPACT_ATOMS: atom_id res chain seq x y z
N MET A 1 19.49 49.19 9.92
CA MET A 1 19.32 47.76 10.23
C MET A 1 18.04 47.67 11.02
N ASP A 2 17.03 46.99 10.48
CA ASP A 2 15.75 46.78 11.14
C ASP A 2 15.86 45.53 12.03
N PHE A 3 15.72 45.71 13.35
CA PHE A 3 16.07 44.69 14.34
C PHE A 3 14.86 43.89 14.87
N THR A 4 13.68 44.13 14.31
CA THR A 4 12.49 43.28 14.50
C THR A 4 12.73 41.82 14.10
N LYS A 5 13.70 41.57 13.22
CA LYS A 5 14.10 40.21 12.81
C LYS A 5 14.65 39.37 13.96
N PHE A 6 15.24 39.95 15.01
CA PHE A 6 15.76 39.19 16.16
C PHE A 6 14.67 38.70 17.12
N SER A 7 13.45 39.22 16.99
CA SER A 7 12.28 38.80 17.77
C SER A 7 11.43 37.76 17.03
N ASP A 8 11.81 37.40 15.80
CA ASP A 8 11.10 36.46 14.94
C ASP A 8 11.53 35.01 15.25
N GLU A 9 10.58 34.10 15.46
CA GLU A 9 10.88 32.70 15.83
C GLU A 9 11.66 31.93 14.74
N ASN A 10 11.63 32.44 13.49
CA ASN A 10 12.30 31.86 12.32
C ASN A 10 13.60 32.61 11.91
N PHE A 11 14.26 33.30 12.85
CA PHE A 11 15.47 34.07 12.53
C PHE A 11 16.65 33.19 12.09
N ASP A 12 17.05 33.29 10.82
CA ASP A 12 18.27 32.64 10.31
C ASP A 12 19.50 33.56 10.45
N LEU A 13 20.40 33.14 11.33
CA LEU A 13 21.66 33.82 11.66
C LEU A 13 22.59 33.92 10.44
N LYS A 14 22.59 32.93 9.55
CA LYS A 14 23.47 32.89 8.37
C LYS A 14 23.03 33.89 7.32
N ASP A 15 21.73 33.95 7.02
CA ASP A 15 21.17 34.90 6.07
C ASP A 15 21.28 36.34 6.57
N TRP A 16 21.15 36.57 7.88
CA TRP A 16 21.36 37.90 8.44
C TRP A 16 22.81 38.36 8.33
N ILE A 17 23.78 37.51 8.64
CA ILE A 17 25.21 37.80 8.51
C ILE A 17 25.55 38.08 7.03
N ASN A 18 25.07 37.23 6.11
CA ASN A 18 25.34 37.39 4.68
C ASN A 18 24.77 38.70 4.14
N ASN A 19 23.56 39.08 4.54
CA ASN A 19 22.95 40.37 4.17
C ASN A 19 23.71 41.56 4.80
N ALA A 20 24.20 41.42 6.03
CA ALA A 20 24.99 42.45 6.71
C ALA A 20 26.33 42.70 6.02
N PHE A 21 26.98 41.65 5.50
CA PHE A 21 28.19 41.78 4.69
C PHE A 21 27.92 42.34 3.28
N GLN A 22 26.81 41.96 2.64
CA GLN A 22 26.41 42.53 1.35
C GLN A 22 26.07 44.03 1.44
N SER A 23 25.71 44.52 2.62
CA SER A 23 25.43 45.93 2.88
C SER A 23 26.69 46.80 3.06
N GLN A 24 27.91 46.26 2.87
CA GLN A 24 29.15 47.05 2.93
C GLN A 24 29.18 48.09 1.80
N ILE A 25 29.22 49.38 2.16
CA ILE A 25 29.27 50.51 1.22
C ILE A 25 30.74 50.86 0.83
N ASP A 26 31.75 50.41 1.60
CA ASP A 26 33.16 50.75 1.37
C ASP A 26 34.05 49.51 1.10
N PRO A 27 34.60 49.34 -0.13
CA PRO A 27 35.39 48.17 -0.51
C PRO A 27 36.83 48.13 0.04
N ASN A 28 37.24 49.09 0.89
CA ASN A 28 38.60 49.18 1.45
C ASN A 28 38.68 49.03 2.98
N GLN A 29 37.58 48.71 3.68
CA GLN A 29 37.65 48.36 5.11
C GLN A 29 37.95 46.87 5.28
N ASN A 30 38.99 46.55 6.07
CA ASN A 30 39.30 45.18 6.48
C ASN A 30 38.03 44.54 7.07
N THR A 31 37.64 43.38 6.57
CA THR A 31 36.44 42.64 7.00
C THR A 31 36.40 42.44 8.52
N GLU A 32 37.56 42.25 9.15
CA GLU A 32 37.72 42.17 10.61
C GLU A 32 37.31 43.46 11.34
N GLN A 33 37.59 44.65 10.78
CA GLN A 33 37.20 45.92 11.39
C GLN A 33 35.69 46.14 11.32
N PHE A 34 35.04 45.71 10.23
CA PHE A 34 33.59 45.77 10.10
C PHE A 34 32.91 44.79 11.07
N VAL A 35 33.40 43.55 11.19
CA VAL A 35 32.91 42.58 12.17
C VAL A 35 33.10 43.09 13.59
N ALA A 36 34.27 43.64 13.93
CA ALA A 36 34.50 44.24 15.25
C ALA A 36 33.55 45.42 15.52
N THR A 37 33.23 46.22 14.50
CA THR A 37 32.25 47.32 14.62
C THR A 37 30.81 46.81 14.78
N LEU A 38 30.46 45.70 14.12
CA LEU A 38 29.15 45.06 14.25
C LEU A 38 28.98 44.42 15.63
N VAL A 39 30.02 43.74 16.12
CA VAL A 39 30.07 43.12 17.45
C VAL A 39 29.97 44.18 18.54
N THR A 40 30.71 45.29 18.42
CA THR A 40 30.61 46.39 19.40
C THR A 40 29.22 47.02 19.39
N LYS A 41 28.58 47.19 18.22
CA LYS A 41 27.18 47.63 18.14
C LYS A 41 26.21 46.64 18.81
N LEU A 42 26.33 45.34 18.55
CA LEU A 42 25.52 44.31 19.21
C LEU A 42 25.75 44.29 20.73
N GLN A 43 26.98 44.48 21.19
CA GLN A 43 27.29 44.59 22.62
C GLN A 43 26.65 45.82 23.26
N VAL A 44 26.67 46.98 22.59
CA VAL A 44 25.97 48.19 23.06
C VAL A 44 24.47 47.94 23.13
N PHE A 45 23.87 47.25 22.15
CA PHE A 45 22.45 46.90 22.19
C PHE A 45 22.09 45.92 23.32
N ILE A 46 22.90 44.88 23.54
CA ILE A 46 22.71 43.98 24.69
C ILE A 46 22.74 44.78 25.99
N GLN A 47 23.63 45.77 26.08
CA GLN A 47 23.71 46.64 27.26
C GLN A 47 22.51 47.58 27.37
N GLU A 48 22.00 48.14 26.28
CA GLU A 48 20.77 48.95 26.26
C GLU A 48 19.53 48.13 26.64
N ILE A 49 19.40 46.90 26.14
CA ILE A 49 18.30 46.00 26.49
C ILE A 49 18.36 45.69 27.98
N ASN A 50 19.52 45.27 28.49
CA ASN A 50 19.69 44.98 29.91
C ASN A 50 19.39 46.21 30.78
N ASN A 51 19.86 47.40 30.37
CA ASN A 51 19.57 48.64 31.10
C ASN A 51 18.06 48.97 31.09
N SER A 52 17.37 48.79 29.96
CA SER A 52 15.92 49.03 29.89
C SER A 52 15.11 48.02 30.70
N ILE A 53 15.55 46.76 30.73
CA ILE A 53 14.97 45.72 31.60
C ILE A 53 15.20 46.08 33.07
N ASP A 54 16.40 46.51 33.44
CA ASP A 54 16.70 46.93 34.80
C ASP A 54 15.91 48.18 35.19
N GLU A 55 15.74 49.15 34.29
CA GLU A 55 14.96 50.37 34.54
C GLU A 55 13.47 50.07 34.70
N THR A 56 12.90 49.24 33.83
CA THR A 56 11.49 48.82 33.93
C THR A 56 11.25 47.92 35.16
N SER A 57 12.20 47.04 35.48
CA SER A 57 12.19 46.24 36.71
C SER A 57 12.22 47.14 37.95
N HIS A 58 13.11 48.13 38.00
CA HIS A 58 13.18 49.09 39.10
C HIS A 58 11.92 49.93 39.24
N GLN A 59 11.34 50.41 38.14
CA GLN A 59 10.06 51.13 38.16
C GLN A 59 8.92 50.24 38.67
N THR A 60 8.90 48.97 38.28
CA THR A 60 7.91 47.99 38.76
C THR A 60 8.08 47.74 40.26
N ILE A 61 9.31 47.56 40.73
CA ILE A 61 9.63 47.38 42.16
C ILE A 61 9.25 48.63 42.97
N GLN A 62 9.44 49.84 42.43
CA GLN A 62 9.06 51.08 43.11
C GLN A 62 7.55 51.30 43.17
N ASN A 63 6.80 50.87 42.15
CA ASN A 63 5.35 50.99 42.11
C ASN A 63 4.62 49.90 42.91
N PHE A 64 5.27 48.76 43.16
CA PHE A 64 4.68 47.63 43.88
C PHE A 64 4.16 47.95 45.29
N PRO A 65 4.89 48.71 46.15
CA PRO A 65 4.39 49.09 47.47
C PRO A 65 3.18 50.04 47.42
N ARG A 66 3.10 50.88 46.38
CA ARG A 66 1.94 51.76 46.17
C ARG A 66 0.72 50.95 45.79
N ILE A 67 0.86 50.00 44.87
CA ILE A 67 -0.22 49.08 44.49
C ILE A 67 -0.67 48.26 45.71
N LEU A 68 0.25 47.77 46.55
CA LEU A 68 -0.08 47.08 47.79
C LEU A 68 -0.91 47.96 48.74
N ARG A 69 -0.53 49.24 48.91
CA ARG A 69 -1.32 50.18 49.71
C ARG A 69 -2.70 50.44 49.11
N GLU A 70 -2.79 50.61 47.80
CA GLU A 70 -4.06 50.81 47.10
C GLU A 70 -4.96 49.57 47.25
N ILE A 71 -4.40 48.35 47.19
CA ILE A 71 -5.12 47.10 47.46
C ILE A 71 -5.61 47.02 48.91
N ASP A 72 -4.79 47.42 49.88
CA ASP A 72 -5.20 47.43 51.29
C ASP A 72 -6.30 48.47 51.56
N VAL A 73 -6.24 49.64 50.91
CA VAL A 73 -7.32 50.65 50.96
C VAL A 73 -8.59 50.07 50.33
N LEU A 74 -8.50 49.45 49.16
CA LEU A 74 -9.63 48.80 48.48
C LEU A 74 -10.24 47.68 49.35
N LYS A 75 -9.41 46.93 50.07
CA LYS A 75 -9.85 45.89 51.01
C LYS A 75 -10.58 46.49 52.20
N GLN A 76 -10.11 47.62 52.74
CA GLN A 76 -10.80 48.34 53.81
C GLN A 76 -12.13 48.95 53.32
N GLU A 77 -12.14 49.54 52.14
CA GLU A 77 -13.36 50.06 51.50
C GLU A 77 -14.37 48.95 51.24
N ALA A 78 -13.93 47.80 50.74
CA ALA A 78 -14.79 46.63 50.54
C ALA A 78 -15.33 46.09 51.87
N PHE A 79 -14.54 46.14 52.96
CA PHE A 79 -15.00 45.75 54.28
C PHE A 79 -16.03 46.74 54.83
N MET A 80 -15.80 48.05 54.71
CA MET A 80 -16.76 49.08 55.06
C MET A 80 -18.05 48.96 54.24
N LEU A 81 -17.94 48.72 52.93
CA LEU A 81 -19.09 48.48 52.06
C LEU A 81 -19.86 47.24 52.51
N LYS A 82 -19.17 46.16 52.88
CA LYS A 82 -19.80 44.95 53.40
C LYS A 82 -20.55 45.21 54.71
N GLU A 83 -19.99 46.02 55.59
CA GLU A 83 -20.63 46.41 56.85
C GLU A 83 -21.82 47.34 56.60
N GLN A 84 -21.70 48.30 55.67
CA GLN A 84 -22.81 49.13 55.21
C GLN A 84 -23.92 48.31 54.55
N MET A 85 -23.58 47.35 53.68
CA MET A 85 -24.56 46.43 53.09
C MET A 85 -25.24 45.56 54.14
N LYS A 86 -24.52 45.17 55.20
CA LYS A 86 -25.12 44.45 56.32
C LYS A 86 -26.08 45.34 57.11
N ASN A 87 -25.71 46.59 57.39
CA ASN A 87 -26.59 47.54 58.05
C ASN A 87 -27.82 47.88 57.19
N VAL A 88 -27.63 48.09 55.88
CA VAL A 88 -28.73 48.28 54.92
C VAL A 88 -29.60 47.03 54.85
N ARG A 89 -29.03 45.82 54.92
CA ARG A 89 -29.78 44.58 55.00
C ARG A 89 -30.58 44.48 56.30
N ASP A 90 -30.00 44.88 57.43
CA ASP A 90 -30.68 44.86 58.74
C ASP A 90 -31.77 45.94 58.83
N ASP A 91 -31.56 47.10 58.20
CA ASP A 91 -32.57 48.14 58.02
C ASP A 91 -33.66 47.73 57.02
N LEU A 92 -33.29 47.06 55.93
CA LEU A 92 -34.24 46.41 55.01
C LEU A 92 -35.07 45.38 55.76
N LEU A 93 -34.47 44.52 56.59
CA LEU A 93 -35.20 43.52 57.40
C LEU A 93 -36.10 44.19 58.45
N LYS A 94 -35.73 45.36 58.98
CA LYS A 94 -36.58 46.17 59.86
C LYS A 94 -37.74 46.83 59.11
N VAL A 95 -37.50 47.40 57.93
CA VAL A 95 -38.54 47.92 57.03
C VAL A 95 -39.43 46.78 56.54
N GLU A 96 -38.87 45.59 56.33
CA GLU A 96 -39.60 44.38 55.97
C GLU A 96 -40.56 43.97 57.08
N LYS A 97 -40.08 43.92 58.32
CA LYS A 97 -40.95 43.61 59.47
C LYS A 97 -41.95 44.72 59.81
N ASN A 98 -41.61 45.98 59.60
CA ASN A 98 -42.44 47.11 60.04
C ASN A 98 -43.36 47.67 58.93
N THR A 99 -43.17 47.28 57.66
CA THR A 99 -43.89 47.89 56.53
C THR A 99 -44.24 46.92 55.39
N VAL A 100 -43.72 45.67 55.32
CA VAL A 100 -43.78 44.87 54.08
C VAL A 100 -44.94 43.89 53.89
N ASN A 101 -45.70 43.47 54.90
CA ASN A 101 -46.70 42.42 54.59
C ASN A 101 -47.90 42.86 53.73
N GLU A 102 -48.34 44.12 53.79
CA GLU A 102 -49.50 44.58 53.00
C GLU A 102 -49.14 45.49 51.82
N SER A 103 -48.41 46.60 52.03
CA SER A 103 -48.22 47.59 50.95
C SER A 103 -47.26 47.16 49.85
N MET A 104 -46.21 46.40 50.17
CA MET A 104 -45.24 45.93 49.17
C MET A 104 -45.77 44.71 48.39
N LYS A 105 -46.54 43.85 49.06
CA LYS A 105 -47.27 42.76 48.40
C LYS A 105 -48.31 43.31 47.41
N LEU A 106 -49.05 44.35 47.80
CA LEU A 106 -50.05 44.98 46.94
C LEU A 106 -49.42 45.71 45.73
N LEU A 107 -48.22 46.29 45.90
CA LEU A 107 -47.46 46.89 44.78
C LEU A 107 -46.89 45.83 43.82
N LEU A 108 -46.39 44.71 44.33
CA LEU A 108 -45.95 43.57 43.50
C LEU A 108 -47.14 42.93 42.76
N ASP A 109 -48.26 42.72 43.45
CA ASP A 109 -49.48 42.22 42.84
C ASP A 109 -49.98 43.19 41.74
N LEU A 110 -49.90 44.51 41.97
CA LEU A 110 -50.23 45.52 40.94
C LEU A 110 -49.26 45.51 39.75
N ASP A 111 -47.97 45.31 39.97
CA ASP A 111 -46.98 45.28 38.89
C ASP A 111 -47.10 44.00 38.05
N ILE A 112 -47.39 42.87 38.71
CA ILE A 112 -47.74 41.61 38.04
C ILE A 112 -49.02 41.79 37.22
N ILE A 113 -50.06 42.38 37.79
CA ILE A 113 -51.31 42.67 37.07
C ILE A 113 -51.07 43.62 35.89
N ARG A 114 -50.25 44.65 36.05
CA ARG A 114 -49.90 45.60 34.99
C ARG A 114 -49.13 44.92 33.86
N THR A 115 -48.14 44.10 34.19
CA THR A 115 -47.32 43.39 33.20
C THR A 115 -48.18 42.39 32.43
N ASN A 116 -49.04 41.65 33.14
CA ASN A 116 -50.00 40.75 32.51
C ASN A 116 -51.01 41.50 31.63
N LEU A 117 -51.52 42.65 32.08
CA LEU A 117 -52.42 43.49 31.27
C LEU A 117 -51.73 44.04 30.02
N LEU A 118 -50.47 44.47 30.11
CA LEU A 118 -49.70 44.92 28.95
C LEU A 118 -49.47 43.78 27.95
N ASN A 119 -49.13 42.58 28.43
CA ASN A 119 -48.96 41.41 27.58
C ASN A 119 -50.28 40.98 26.92
N VAL A 120 -51.38 40.99 27.67
CA VAL A 120 -52.73 40.70 27.14
C VAL A 120 -53.17 41.78 26.14
N GLN A 121 -52.86 43.06 26.39
CA GLN A 121 -53.16 44.14 25.45
C GLN A 121 -52.40 43.94 24.13
N ILE A 122 -51.11 43.61 24.19
CA ILE A 122 -50.29 43.35 23.00
C ILE A 122 -50.79 42.10 22.27
N ALA A 123 -51.10 41.02 22.99
CA ALA A 123 -51.65 39.80 22.40
C ALA A 123 -53.02 40.02 21.75
N LEU A 124 -53.91 40.82 22.35
CA LEU A 124 -55.21 41.16 21.75
C LEU A 124 -55.06 42.05 20.51
N GLN A 125 -54.15 43.02 20.54
CA GLN A 125 -53.85 43.84 19.37
C GLN A 125 -53.30 42.99 18.22
N GLU A 126 -52.38 42.07 18.51
CA GLU A 126 -51.83 41.18 17.48
C GLU A 126 -52.83 40.11 17.01
N ALA A 127 -53.79 39.70 17.85
CA ALA A 127 -54.88 38.81 17.42
C ALA A 127 -55.87 39.52 16.47
N ASP A 128 -56.16 40.80 16.71
CA ASP A 128 -56.98 41.63 15.81
C ASP A 128 -56.23 41.93 14.49
N ASN A 129 -54.93 42.24 14.60
CA ASN A 129 -54.04 42.35 13.44
C ASN A 129 -54.00 41.03 12.66
N TRP A 130 -53.85 39.87 13.31
CA TRP A 130 -53.86 38.58 12.64
C TRP A 130 -55.16 38.34 11.87
N THR A 131 -56.30 38.69 12.47
CA THR A 131 -57.63 38.50 11.87
C THR A 131 -57.78 39.36 10.61
N THR A 132 -57.42 40.64 10.69
CA THR A 132 -57.40 41.56 9.53
C THR A 132 -56.41 41.12 8.45
N LEU A 133 -55.22 40.68 8.85
CA LEU A 133 -54.22 40.13 7.94
C LEU A 133 -54.77 38.90 7.20
N THR A 134 -55.44 37.98 7.89
CA THR A 134 -56.09 36.80 7.27
C THR A 134 -57.24 37.16 6.32
N SER A 135 -58.05 38.17 6.61
CA SER A 135 -59.12 38.58 5.67
C SER A 135 -58.57 39.17 4.37
N ASP A 136 -57.40 39.79 4.46
CA ASP A 136 -56.74 40.43 3.32
C ASP A 136 -55.88 39.45 2.48
N LEU A 137 -55.75 38.19 2.90
CA LEU A 137 -54.94 37.16 2.20
C LEU A 137 -55.32 37.01 0.72
N ASP A 138 -56.60 36.79 0.43
CA ASP A 138 -57.04 36.48 -0.93
C ASP A 138 -57.08 37.72 -1.83
N SER A 139 -57.33 38.90 -1.26
CA SER A 139 -57.33 40.16 -2.02
C SER A 139 -55.92 40.56 -2.42
N ILE A 140 -54.93 40.37 -1.53
CA ILE A 140 -53.52 40.70 -1.80
C ILE A 140 -52.89 39.70 -2.78
N LEU A 141 -53.21 38.40 -2.73
CA LEU A 141 -52.76 37.43 -3.74
C LEU A 141 -53.23 37.77 -5.16
N GLN A 142 -54.44 38.33 -5.30
CA GLN A 142 -54.97 38.73 -6.60
C GLN A 142 -54.23 39.93 -7.21
N THR A 143 -53.60 40.78 -6.39
CA THR A 143 -52.85 41.94 -6.89
C THR A 143 -51.58 41.56 -7.63
N LYS A 144 -51.04 40.35 -7.41
CA LYS A 144 -49.74 39.87 -7.93
C LYS A 144 -48.55 40.78 -7.63
N ASP A 145 -48.70 41.77 -6.74
CA ASP A 145 -47.62 42.67 -6.32
C ASP A 145 -46.73 41.95 -5.29
N ILE A 146 -45.59 41.47 -5.78
CA ILE A 146 -44.59 40.68 -5.06
C ILE A 146 -44.19 41.31 -3.72
N ASN A 147 -43.89 42.60 -3.72
CA ASN A 147 -43.41 43.31 -2.52
C ASN A 147 -44.52 43.51 -1.48
N LYS A 148 -45.77 43.72 -1.92
CA LYS A 148 -46.90 43.86 -1.00
C LYS A 148 -47.23 42.53 -0.33
N ILE A 149 -47.19 41.44 -1.10
CA ILE A 149 -47.39 40.09 -0.56
C ILE A 149 -46.26 39.74 0.44
N SER A 150 -45.00 40.04 0.13
CA SER A 150 -43.86 39.80 1.05
C SER A 150 -44.01 40.54 2.39
N ASN A 151 -44.34 41.84 2.35
CA ASN A 151 -44.53 42.64 3.56
C ASN A 151 -45.74 42.17 4.40
N HIS A 152 -46.78 41.64 3.74
CA HIS A 152 -47.95 41.06 4.41
C HIS A 152 -47.58 39.74 5.13
N ILE A 153 -46.75 38.90 4.51
CA ILE A 153 -46.21 37.68 5.13
C ILE A 153 -45.32 38.02 6.33
N GLU A 154 -44.46 39.03 6.21
CA GLU A 154 -43.61 39.50 7.32
C GLU A 154 -44.46 39.98 8.51
N SER A 155 -45.53 40.73 8.24
CA SER A 155 -46.48 41.20 9.26
C SER A 155 -47.23 40.03 9.93
N MET A 156 -47.62 39.01 9.17
CA MET A 156 -48.19 37.76 9.71
C MET A 156 -47.18 36.98 10.56
N GLN A 157 -45.92 36.90 10.14
CA GLN A 157 -44.88 36.21 10.91
C GLN A 157 -44.61 36.92 12.25
N ASN A 158 -44.53 38.24 12.25
CA ASN A 158 -44.31 39.03 13.47
C ASN A 158 -45.48 38.93 14.45
N SER A 159 -46.72 38.95 13.95
CA SER A 159 -47.92 38.75 14.77
C SER A 159 -48.00 37.33 15.36
N LEU A 160 -47.55 36.30 14.62
CA LEU A 160 -47.49 34.93 15.15
C LEU A 160 -46.44 34.73 16.25
N ILE A 161 -45.29 35.39 16.16
CA ILE A 161 -44.24 35.29 17.18
C ILE A 161 -44.74 35.81 18.54
N LEU A 162 -45.62 36.81 18.55
CA LEU A 162 -46.21 37.40 19.75
C LEU A 162 -47.41 36.61 20.30
N LEU A 163 -48.02 35.74 19.50
CA LEU A 163 -49.22 34.96 19.82
C LEU A 163 -48.91 33.52 20.26
N GLN A 164 -47.73 33.28 20.84
CA GLN A 164 -47.23 31.96 21.19
C GLN A 164 -47.96 31.38 22.43
N ASP A 165 -49.20 30.91 22.25
CA ASP A 165 -49.97 30.18 23.25
C ASP A 165 -49.89 28.65 23.01
N GLU A 166 -49.90 27.85 24.09
CA GLU A 166 -49.92 26.37 24.05
C GLU A 166 -51.24 25.76 23.50
N SER A 167 -52.05 26.55 22.79
CA SER A 167 -53.38 26.15 22.31
C SER A 167 -53.35 25.54 20.89
N MET A 168 -54.30 24.63 20.61
CA MET A 168 -54.47 23.97 19.31
C MET A 168 -54.76 24.97 18.15
N GLU A 169 -55.13 26.21 18.46
CA GLU A 169 -55.32 27.28 17.47
C GLU A 169 -54.00 27.83 16.90
N TYR A 170 -52.91 27.85 17.69
CA TYR A 170 -51.60 28.29 17.23
C TYR A 170 -51.07 27.40 16.09
N ALA A 171 -51.28 26.09 16.20
CA ALA A 171 -50.92 25.11 15.17
C ALA A 171 -51.70 25.35 13.86
N ASN A 172 -53.00 25.66 13.94
CA ASN A 172 -53.82 25.98 12.76
C ASN A 172 -53.41 27.30 12.10
N ARG A 173 -53.04 28.32 12.89
CA ARG A 173 -52.55 29.60 12.36
C ARG A 173 -51.18 29.46 11.68
N CYS A 174 -50.30 28.62 12.22
CA CYS A 174 -49.05 28.24 11.56
C CYS A 174 -49.29 27.51 10.23
N ALA A 175 -50.24 26.56 10.19
CA ALA A 175 -50.59 25.84 8.97
C ALA A 175 -51.14 26.78 7.87
N LEU A 176 -51.99 27.73 8.24
CA LEU A 176 -52.52 28.74 7.30
C LEU A 176 -51.42 29.66 6.75
N LEU A 177 -50.46 30.07 7.58
CA LEU A 177 -49.31 30.85 7.12
C LEU A 177 -48.45 30.04 6.13
N GLU A 178 -48.18 28.77 6.43
CA GLU A 178 -47.41 27.89 5.55
C GLU A 178 -48.12 27.63 4.22
N ASP A 179 -49.45 27.43 4.22
CA ASP A 179 -50.24 27.32 3.00
C ASP A 179 -50.17 28.60 2.16
N PHE A 180 -50.17 29.77 2.79
CA PHE A 180 -50.03 31.04 2.09
C PHE A 180 -48.63 31.24 1.49
N LYS A 181 -47.58 30.90 2.24
CA LYS A 181 -46.20 30.88 1.73
C LYS A 181 -46.05 29.92 0.56
N ASN A 182 -46.65 28.73 0.62
CA ASN A 182 -46.64 27.76 -0.49
C ASN A 182 -47.36 28.28 -1.73
N LYS A 183 -48.55 28.91 -1.57
CA LYS A 183 -49.27 29.53 -2.70
C LYS A 183 -48.46 30.66 -3.33
N PHE A 184 -47.85 31.52 -2.51
CA PHE A 184 -46.98 32.58 -3.01
C PHE A 184 -45.75 32.03 -3.74
N GLU A 185 -45.09 31.01 -3.18
CA GLU A 185 -43.96 30.33 -3.83
C GLU A 185 -44.35 29.73 -5.20
N THR A 186 -45.52 29.09 -5.31
CA THR A 186 -45.99 28.55 -6.59
C THR A 186 -46.21 29.62 -7.66
N LEU A 187 -46.75 30.79 -7.28
CA LEU A 187 -46.92 31.93 -8.20
C LEU A 187 -45.58 32.47 -8.68
N MET A 188 -44.55 32.40 -7.84
CA MET A 188 -43.24 33.00 -8.08
C MET A 188 -42.26 32.04 -8.74
N SER A 189 -42.50 30.72 -8.68
CA SER A 189 -41.59 29.68 -9.16
C SER A 189 -41.16 29.86 -10.63
N ALA A 190 -42.09 30.19 -11.53
CA ALA A 190 -41.79 30.40 -12.95
C ALA A 190 -40.94 31.66 -13.20
N ASP A 191 -41.23 32.75 -12.49
CA ASP A 191 -40.51 34.02 -12.60
C ASP A 191 -39.10 33.91 -12.00
N ILE A 192 -38.95 33.17 -10.91
CA ILE A 192 -37.66 32.85 -10.28
C ILE A 192 -36.78 32.02 -11.23
N ILE A 193 -37.34 30.97 -11.85
CA ILE A 193 -36.61 30.14 -12.83
C ILE A 193 -36.20 30.98 -14.04
N GLY A 194 -37.08 31.84 -14.55
CA GLY A 194 -36.75 32.80 -15.62
C GLY A 194 -35.65 33.78 -15.25
N CYS A 195 -35.66 34.28 -14.01
CA CYS A 195 -34.64 35.16 -13.47
C CYS A 195 -33.28 34.47 -13.34
N PHE A 196 -33.22 33.24 -12.83
CA PHE A 196 -31.97 32.49 -12.70
C PHE A 196 -31.42 31.99 -14.04
N ASN A 197 -32.28 31.70 -15.01
CA ASN A 197 -31.85 31.40 -16.38
C ASN A 197 -31.24 32.62 -17.09
N SER A 198 -31.77 33.82 -16.84
CA SER A 198 -31.24 35.07 -17.40
C SER A 198 -30.06 35.68 -16.63
N LYS A 199 -29.67 35.10 -15.48
CA LYS A 199 -28.55 35.54 -14.61
C LYS A 199 -28.60 37.03 -14.21
N SER A 200 -29.79 37.63 -14.12
CA SER A 200 -29.92 39.04 -13.73
C SER A 200 -29.65 39.25 -12.23
N ILE A 201 -28.60 39.99 -11.89
CA ILE A 201 -28.15 40.19 -10.51
C ILE A 201 -29.19 40.96 -9.68
N ASP A 202 -29.82 41.99 -10.24
CA ASP A 202 -30.72 42.89 -9.50
C ASP A 202 -32.04 42.21 -9.11
N LEU A 203 -32.66 41.46 -10.04
CA LEU A 203 -33.87 40.69 -9.73
C LEU A 203 -33.56 39.55 -8.76
N SER A 204 -32.42 38.86 -8.90
CA SER A 204 -32.01 37.81 -7.95
C SER A 204 -31.78 38.35 -6.54
N LYS A 205 -31.19 39.54 -6.37
CA LYS A 205 -31.07 40.20 -5.06
C LYS A 205 -32.43 40.50 -4.44
N ASN A 206 -33.37 41.00 -5.24
CA ASN A 206 -34.74 41.27 -4.78
C ASN A 206 -35.42 39.97 -4.30
N TYR A 207 -35.32 38.88 -5.06
CA TYR A 207 -35.87 37.58 -4.66
C TYR A 207 -35.18 37.00 -3.43
N VAL A 208 -33.86 37.20 -3.25
CA VAL A 208 -33.16 36.80 -2.01
C VAL A 208 -33.67 37.60 -0.81
N GLN A 209 -33.92 38.89 -0.95
CA GLN A 209 -34.50 39.71 0.12
C GLN A 209 -35.91 39.23 0.49
N ILE A 210 -36.76 38.96 -0.50
CA ILE A 210 -38.13 38.48 -0.32
C ILE A 210 -38.16 37.09 0.35
N PHE A 211 -37.36 36.13 -0.13
CA PHE A 211 -37.28 34.80 0.50
C PHE A 211 -36.56 34.80 1.85
N GLY A 212 -35.70 35.80 2.08
CA GLY A 212 -35.12 36.12 3.39
C GLY A 212 -36.20 36.53 4.39
N GLN A 213 -37.05 37.49 4.01
CA GLN A 213 -38.20 37.92 4.82
C GLN A 213 -39.15 36.75 5.13
N MET A 214 -39.37 35.84 4.18
CA MET A 214 -40.23 34.66 4.38
C MET A 214 -39.60 33.53 5.21
N ASN A 215 -38.33 33.62 5.61
CA ASN A 215 -37.54 32.54 6.21
C ASN A 215 -37.48 31.25 5.33
N ARG A 216 -37.44 31.39 4.00
CA ARG A 216 -37.40 30.25 3.04
C ARG A 216 -36.22 30.29 2.07
N LEU A 217 -35.09 30.85 2.50
CA LEU A 217 -33.89 30.94 1.67
C LEU A 217 -33.42 29.58 1.12
N ASP A 218 -33.62 28.48 1.86
CA ASP A 218 -33.20 27.15 1.41
C ASP A 218 -34.06 26.61 0.25
N ASP A 219 -35.33 27.01 0.16
CA ASP A 219 -36.20 26.66 -0.97
C ASP A 219 -35.80 27.45 -2.23
N LEU A 220 -35.43 28.73 -2.08
CA LEU A 220 -34.84 29.50 -3.18
C LEU A 220 -33.52 28.88 -3.69
N LYS A 221 -32.66 28.40 -2.78
CA LYS A 221 -31.45 27.65 -3.15
C LYS A 221 -31.80 26.39 -3.94
N LYS A 222 -32.89 25.66 -3.64
CA LYS A 222 -33.34 24.50 -4.43
C LYS A 222 -33.69 24.88 -5.87
N TYR A 223 -34.40 25.99 -6.09
CA TYR A 223 -34.70 26.47 -7.44
C TYR A 223 -33.44 26.86 -8.21
N TYR A 224 -32.50 27.56 -7.56
CA TYR A 224 -31.20 27.86 -8.16
C TYR A 224 -30.43 26.59 -8.53
N TYR A 225 -30.36 25.60 -7.63
CA TYR A 225 -29.74 24.31 -7.92
C TYR A 225 -30.40 23.58 -9.09
N GLN A 226 -31.73 23.64 -9.23
CA GLN A 226 -32.44 23.01 -10.35
C GLN A 226 -32.10 23.68 -11.68
N CYS A 227 -32.01 25.01 -11.73
CA CYS A 227 -31.69 25.75 -12.95
C CYS A 227 -30.25 25.47 -13.41
N GLU A 228 -29.28 25.58 -12.51
CA GLU A 228 -27.88 25.33 -12.87
C GLU A 228 -27.61 23.84 -13.17
N LYS A 229 -28.29 22.93 -12.47
CA LYS A 229 -28.25 21.50 -12.80
C LYS A 229 -28.78 21.23 -14.21
N ALA A 230 -29.86 21.88 -14.63
CA ALA A 230 -30.40 21.73 -15.98
C ALA A 230 -29.39 22.19 -17.05
N LYS A 231 -28.70 23.32 -16.82
CA LYS A 231 -27.63 23.81 -17.71
C LYS A 231 -26.44 22.84 -17.77
N ALA A 232 -26.01 22.33 -16.62
CA ALA A 232 -24.92 21.35 -16.54
C ALA A 232 -25.29 20.04 -17.26
N LEU A 233 -26.54 19.59 -17.14
CA LEU A 233 -27.05 18.40 -17.84
C LEU A 233 -27.15 18.59 -19.35
N GLU A 234 -27.60 19.75 -19.81
CA GLU A 234 -27.62 20.08 -21.24
C GLU A 234 -26.21 20.04 -21.81
N LYS A 235 -25.26 20.71 -21.15
CA LYS A 235 -23.85 20.70 -21.58
C LYS A 235 -23.22 19.31 -21.52
N LEU A 236 -23.55 18.51 -20.51
CA LEU A 236 -23.10 17.13 -20.40
C LEU A 236 -23.63 16.28 -21.56
N ASN A 237 -24.92 16.43 -21.89
CA ASN A 237 -25.52 15.69 -23.00
C ASN A 237 -24.89 16.07 -24.34
N ASP A 238 -24.62 17.35 -24.57
CA ASP A 238 -23.92 17.84 -25.78
C ASP A 238 -22.51 17.25 -25.93
N LEU A 239 -21.76 17.17 -24.83
CA LEU A 239 -20.43 16.54 -24.85
C LEU A 239 -20.49 15.02 -25.05
N MET A 240 -21.64 14.42 -24.73
CA MET A 240 -21.81 12.97 -24.67
C MET A 240 -22.43 12.38 -25.95
N THR A 241 -22.97 13.18 -26.87
CA THR A 241 -23.52 12.70 -28.15
C THR A 241 -22.50 11.88 -28.92
N ASP A 242 -21.28 12.41 -29.07
CA ASP A 242 -20.20 11.75 -29.83
C ASP A 242 -19.77 10.42 -29.22
N VAL A 243 -19.83 10.32 -27.88
CA VAL A 243 -19.44 9.10 -27.15
C VAL A 243 -20.57 8.07 -27.16
N LYS A 244 -21.83 8.49 -27.00
CA LYS A 244 -23.00 7.60 -27.09
C LYS A 244 -23.04 6.89 -28.44
N ASP A 245 -22.88 7.64 -29.53
CA ASP A 245 -22.90 7.06 -30.88
C ASP A 245 -21.79 6.02 -31.08
N LEU A 246 -20.60 6.23 -30.50
CA LEU A 246 -19.46 5.30 -30.59
C LEU A 246 -19.64 4.01 -29.77
N PHE A 247 -20.36 4.07 -28.65
CA PHE A 247 -20.60 2.91 -27.79
C PHE A 247 -21.87 2.14 -28.18
N ASP A 248 -22.89 2.84 -28.70
CA ASP A 248 -24.13 2.23 -29.20
C ASP A 248 -23.95 1.60 -30.59
N SER A 249 -22.98 2.09 -31.38
CA SER A 249 -22.57 1.48 -32.65
C SER A 249 -21.72 0.21 -32.45
N ASN A 250 -22.20 -0.75 -31.65
CA ASN A 250 -21.73 -2.13 -31.72
C ASN A 250 -22.19 -2.74 -33.05
N LYS A 251 -21.56 -2.34 -34.15
CA LYS A 251 -21.61 -3.12 -35.39
C LYS A 251 -21.03 -4.48 -35.06
N VAL A 252 -21.83 -5.52 -35.31
CA VAL A 252 -21.39 -6.90 -35.32
C VAL A 252 -20.35 -7.04 -36.43
N VAL A 253 -19.08 -6.76 -36.13
CA VAL A 253 -17.97 -6.97 -37.06
C VAL A 253 -17.57 -8.44 -36.94
N PHE A 254 -17.95 -9.22 -37.94
CA PHE A 254 -17.58 -10.62 -38.13
C PHE A 254 -16.15 -10.79 -38.65
N ASP A 255 -15.21 -9.88 -38.34
CA ASP A 255 -13.84 -9.98 -38.85
C ASP A 255 -12.79 -10.07 -37.73
N VAL A 256 -12.00 -11.13 -37.84
CA VAL A 256 -10.89 -11.51 -36.97
C VAL A 256 -9.64 -10.84 -37.56
N GLY A 257 -9.37 -9.59 -37.16
CA GLY A 257 -8.18 -8.82 -37.56
C GLY A 257 -8.01 -7.54 -36.74
N ASP A 258 -6.82 -6.93 -36.76
CA ASP A 258 -6.32 -5.82 -35.92
C ASP A 258 -7.22 -4.55 -35.79
N ASP A 259 -8.32 -4.46 -36.53
CA ASP A 259 -9.28 -3.34 -36.52
C ASP A 259 -9.96 -3.14 -35.15
N ASN A 260 -10.11 -4.20 -34.35
CA ASN A 260 -10.68 -4.11 -32.99
C ASN A 260 -9.78 -3.31 -32.00
N LEU A 261 -8.46 -3.26 -32.23
CA LEU A 261 -7.53 -2.56 -31.34
C LEU A 261 -7.61 -1.04 -31.55
N SER A 262 -7.66 -0.60 -32.81
CA SER A 262 -7.76 0.82 -33.16
C SER A 262 -9.10 1.42 -32.72
N GLU A 263 -10.19 0.66 -32.85
CA GLU A 263 -11.51 1.06 -32.33
C GLU A 263 -11.51 1.18 -30.81
N TYR A 264 -10.88 0.24 -30.10
CA TYR A 264 -10.76 0.28 -28.64
C TYR A 264 -9.94 1.49 -28.15
N ILE A 265 -8.82 1.79 -28.81
CA ILE A 265 -8.00 2.98 -28.52
C ILE A 265 -8.82 4.26 -28.72
N ASN A 266 -9.57 4.36 -29.83
CA ASN A 266 -10.42 5.52 -30.10
C ASN A 266 -11.52 5.69 -29.03
N LYS A 267 -12.16 4.60 -28.58
CA LYS A 267 -13.13 4.63 -27.46
C LYS A 267 -12.49 5.18 -26.17
N CYS A 268 -11.28 4.75 -25.83
CA CYS A 268 -10.52 5.26 -24.69
C CYS A 268 -10.14 6.75 -24.84
N ASP A 269 -9.65 7.18 -26.00
CA ASP A 269 -9.23 8.57 -26.23
C ASP A 269 -10.42 9.53 -26.18
N ARG A 270 -11.58 9.13 -26.73
CA ARG A 270 -12.81 9.93 -26.71
C ARG A 270 -13.38 10.08 -25.31
N LEU A 271 -13.34 9.02 -24.49
CA LEU A 271 -13.75 9.10 -23.08
C LEU A 271 -12.82 9.98 -22.23
N ASN A 272 -11.51 9.97 -22.51
CA ASN A 272 -10.58 10.88 -21.85
C ASN A 272 -10.82 12.34 -22.26
N SER A 273 -11.10 12.59 -23.55
CA SER A 273 -11.48 13.94 -24.03
C SER A 273 -12.78 14.42 -23.38
N LEU A 274 -13.79 13.54 -23.25
CA LEU A 274 -15.02 13.84 -22.52
C LEU A 274 -14.74 14.24 -21.07
N LEU A 275 -13.89 13.48 -20.37
CA LEU A 275 -13.48 13.80 -19.00
C LEU A 275 -12.78 15.16 -18.92
N SER A 276 -11.76 15.40 -19.73
CA SER A 276 -11.01 16.67 -19.73
C SER A 276 -11.93 17.86 -19.96
N ASN A 277 -12.78 17.80 -20.98
CA ASN A 277 -13.71 18.89 -21.32
C ASN A 277 -14.74 19.12 -20.20
N TRP A 278 -15.20 18.05 -19.56
CA TRP A 278 -16.12 18.15 -18.43
C TRP A 278 -15.47 18.76 -17.20
N LEU A 279 -14.26 18.30 -16.82
CA LEU A 279 -13.53 18.85 -15.68
C LEU A 279 -13.16 20.32 -15.91
N ASP A 280 -12.76 20.71 -17.12
CA ASP A 280 -12.50 22.11 -17.48
C ASP A 280 -13.78 22.96 -17.38
N TYR A 281 -14.93 22.44 -17.83
CA TYR A 281 -16.22 23.11 -17.67
C TYR A 281 -16.59 23.31 -16.19
N LEU A 282 -16.35 22.32 -15.33
CA LEU A 282 -16.61 22.44 -13.90
C LEU A 282 -15.68 23.45 -13.21
N ILE A 283 -14.40 23.54 -13.62
CA ILE A 283 -13.48 24.60 -13.15
C ILE A 283 -13.99 25.98 -13.58
N GLN A 284 -14.43 26.14 -14.83
CA GLN A 284 -15.02 27.41 -15.29
C GLN A 284 -16.30 27.76 -14.51
N THR A 285 -17.13 26.76 -14.23
CA THR A 285 -18.36 26.90 -13.45
C THR A 285 -18.05 27.32 -12.02
N TRP A 286 -17.02 26.74 -11.39
CA TRP A 286 -16.52 27.15 -10.08
C TRP A 286 -16.18 28.65 -10.06
N HIS A 287 -15.36 29.12 -11.00
CA HIS A 287 -14.95 30.52 -11.03
C HIS A 287 -16.11 31.48 -11.30
N ASN A 288 -16.98 31.16 -12.26
CA ASN A 288 -18.11 32.01 -12.65
C ASN A 288 -19.20 32.06 -11.58
N GLU A 289 -19.60 30.90 -11.04
CA GLU A 289 -20.67 30.82 -10.05
C GLU A 289 -20.22 31.32 -8.68
N ILE A 290 -18.94 31.20 -8.30
CA ILE A 290 -18.46 31.86 -7.07
C ILE A 290 -18.55 33.38 -7.19
N GLN A 291 -18.15 33.94 -8.32
CA GLN A 291 -18.24 35.40 -8.53
C GLN A 291 -19.70 35.87 -8.51
N TRP A 292 -20.61 35.12 -9.12
CA TRP A 292 -22.04 35.44 -9.15
C TRP A 292 -22.70 35.24 -7.77
N CYS A 293 -22.48 34.10 -7.13
CA CYS A 293 -23.03 33.79 -5.80
C CYS A 293 -22.54 34.76 -4.73
N ARG A 294 -21.28 35.24 -4.78
CA ARG A 294 -20.77 36.26 -3.85
C ARG A 294 -21.57 37.57 -3.90
N GLN A 295 -22.22 37.86 -5.03
CA GLN A 295 -23.02 39.08 -5.18
C GLN A 295 -24.46 38.93 -4.67
N ILE A 296 -24.93 37.70 -4.44
CA ILE A 296 -26.35 37.38 -4.23
C ILE A 296 -26.60 36.66 -2.91
N PHE A 297 -25.71 35.74 -2.51
CA PHE A 297 -25.83 34.92 -1.30
C PHE A 297 -24.65 35.14 -0.35
N ASN A 298 -24.92 35.11 0.96
CA ASN A 298 -23.86 35.15 1.98
C ASN A 298 -23.04 33.84 2.02
N ASP A 299 -23.66 32.69 1.73
CA ASP A 299 -23.02 31.36 1.73
C ASP A 299 -22.54 30.92 0.33
N SER A 300 -21.83 31.79 -0.37
CA SER A 300 -21.42 31.58 -1.77
C SER A 300 -20.66 30.27 -2.03
N HIS A 301 -19.71 29.90 -1.17
CA HIS A 301 -18.87 28.72 -1.38
C HIS A 301 -19.63 27.40 -1.17
N SER A 302 -20.45 27.28 -0.12
CA SER A 302 -21.27 26.08 0.16
C SER A 302 -22.23 25.77 -0.99
N ILE A 303 -22.82 26.80 -1.60
CA ILE A 303 -23.75 26.65 -2.72
C ILE A 303 -23.04 26.06 -3.94
N VAL A 304 -21.89 26.62 -4.32
CA VAL A 304 -21.15 26.15 -5.50
C VAL A 304 -20.61 24.74 -5.29
N ILE A 305 -20.10 24.41 -4.10
CA ILE A 305 -19.60 23.05 -3.81
C ILE A 305 -20.74 22.02 -3.88
N ASN A 306 -21.91 22.34 -3.35
CA ASN A 306 -23.07 21.44 -3.42
C ASN A 306 -23.62 21.29 -4.84
N LEU A 307 -23.53 22.34 -5.66
CA LEU A 307 -23.88 22.29 -7.09
C LEU A 307 -22.94 21.36 -7.85
N LEU A 308 -21.62 21.51 -7.67
CA LEU A 308 -20.64 20.66 -8.32
C LEU A 308 -20.78 19.19 -7.90
N ASN A 309 -21.01 18.90 -6.61
CA ASN A 309 -21.29 17.54 -6.14
C ASN A 309 -22.50 16.92 -6.88
N LYS A 310 -23.62 17.64 -6.96
CA LYS A 310 -24.80 17.15 -7.68
C LYS A 310 -24.52 16.91 -9.17
N SER A 311 -23.70 17.74 -9.81
CA SER A 311 -23.29 17.55 -11.21
C SER A 311 -22.42 16.31 -11.40
N PHE A 312 -21.51 16.00 -10.46
CA PHE A 312 -20.70 14.78 -10.51
C PHE A 312 -21.53 13.51 -10.29
N GLU A 313 -22.55 13.52 -9.44
CA GLU A 313 -23.42 12.36 -9.24
C GLU A 313 -24.12 11.90 -10.53
N GLU A 314 -24.49 12.85 -11.40
CA GLU A 314 -25.13 12.55 -12.69
C GLU A 314 -24.13 12.13 -13.76
N TYR A 315 -22.95 12.76 -13.77
CA TYR A 315 -21.83 12.33 -14.60
C TYR A 315 -21.44 10.87 -14.31
N ASN A 316 -21.25 10.53 -13.03
CA ASN A 316 -20.79 9.20 -12.61
C ASN A 316 -21.77 8.10 -13.01
N LYS A 317 -23.08 8.31 -12.87
CA LYS A 317 -24.11 7.31 -13.28
C LYS A 317 -24.00 6.92 -14.76
N ASN A 318 -23.66 7.87 -15.62
CA ASN A 318 -23.50 7.62 -17.05
C ASN A 318 -22.12 7.03 -17.34
N TYR A 319 -21.07 7.60 -16.76
CA TYR A 319 -19.68 7.20 -16.99
C TYR A 319 -19.37 5.78 -16.51
N GLU A 320 -20.00 5.34 -15.43
CA GLU A 320 -19.85 3.98 -14.89
C GLU A 320 -20.19 2.88 -15.90
N LYS A 321 -21.20 3.11 -16.75
CA LYS A 321 -21.60 2.13 -17.79
C LYS A 321 -20.50 1.95 -18.83
N TYR A 322 -19.94 3.06 -19.33
CA TYR A 322 -18.89 3.03 -20.34
C TYR A 322 -17.58 2.43 -19.82
N ILE A 323 -17.23 2.70 -18.56
CA ILE A 323 -16.07 2.06 -17.92
C ILE A 323 -16.29 0.54 -17.81
N GLN A 324 -17.48 0.09 -17.40
CA GLN A 324 -17.78 -1.34 -17.28
C GLN A 324 -17.69 -2.06 -18.64
N ASP A 325 -18.15 -1.43 -19.72
CA ASP A 325 -18.03 -1.98 -21.07
C ASP A 325 -16.55 -2.07 -21.50
N LEU A 326 -15.73 -1.08 -21.17
CA LEU A 326 -14.29 -1.13 -21.45
C LEU A 326 -13.54 -2.16 -20.60
N SER A 327 -13.95 -2.39 -19.34
CA SER A 327 -13.26 -3.30 -18.43
C SER A 327 -13.53 -4.79 -18.71
N GLN A 328 -14.65 -5.11 -19.37
CA GLN A 328 -14.99 -6.46 -19.80
C GLN A 328 -14.07 -6.99 -20.93
N ASN A 329 -13.47 -6.10 -21.72
CA ASN A 329 -12.57 -6.45 -22.82
C ASN A 329 -11.16 -6.79 -22.33
N HIS A 330 -11.04 -7.99 -21.74
CA HIS A 330 -9.82 -8.47 -21.09
C HIS A 330 -8.58 -8.65 -21.99
N LYS A 331 -8.72 -8.65 -23.32
CA LYS A 331 -7.59 -8.78 -24.25
C LYS A 331 -6.73 -7.50 -24.34
N ASN A 332 -7.29 -6.34 -23.99
CA ASN A 332 -6.64 -5.04 -24.13
C ASN A 332 -6.28 -4.41 -22.78
N ALA A 333 -5.99 -5.23 -21.76
CA ALA A 333 -5.74 -4.78 -20.39
C ALA A 333 -4.63 -3.72 -20.29
N SER A 334 -3.55 -3.83 -21.08
CA SER A 334 -2.46 -2.83 -21.12
C SER A 334 -2.94 -1.44 -21.53
N ILE A 335 -3.76 -1.36 -22.58
CA ILE A 335 -4.32 -0.10 -23.10
C ILE A 335 -5.30 0.49 -22.09
N PHE A 336 -6.11 -0.37 -21.46
CA PHE A 336 -7.03 0.06 -20.42
C PHE A 336 -6.31 0.63 -19.18
N LEU A 337 -5.20 0.00 -18.75
CA LEU A 337 -4.35 0.52 -17.67
C LEU A 337 -3.71 1.87 -18.06
N GLN A 338 -3.27 2.04 -19.31
CA GLN A 338 -2.78 3.32 -19.80
C GLN A 338 -3.87 4.40 -19.81
N TYR A 339 -5.09 4.05 -20.21
CA TYR A 339 -6.25 4.92 -20.13
C TYR A 339 -6.54 5.36 -18.69
N LEU A 340 -6.52 4.44 -17.72
CA LEU A 340 -6.70 4.77 -16.30
C LEU A 340 -5.60 5.72 -15.77
N GLY A 341 -4.37 5.58 -16.27
CA GLY A 341 -3.29 6.53 -15.98
C GLY A 341 -3.62 7.94 -16.45
N ARG A 342 -4.15 8.10 -17.67
CA ARG A 342 -4.60 9.41 -18.21
C ARG A 342 -5.80 9.97 -17.44
N TYR A 343 -6.78 9.11 -17.12
CA TYR A 343 -7.93 9.48 -16.28
C TYR A 343 -7.48 10.07 -14.93
N LYS A 344 -6.51 9.41 -14.28
CA LYS A 344 -5.93 9.90 -13.03
C LYS A 344 -5.21 11.24 -13.21
N GLN A 345 -4.42 11.41 -14.26
CA GLN A 345 -3.70 12.67 -14.50
C GLN A 345 -4.65 13.87 -14.63
N GLU A 346 -5.75 13.71 -15.36
CA GLU A 346 -6.75 14.78 -15.51
C GLU A 346 -7.52 15.06 -14.21
N THR A 347 -7.87 14.01 -13.45
CA THR A 347 -8.51 14.18 -12.15
C THR A 347 -7.58 14.81 -11.10
N ASP A 348 -6.31 14.42 -11.05
CA ASP A 348 -5.30 15.03 -10.19
C ASP A 348 -5.11 16.52 -10.54
N ARG A 349 -5.05 16.87 -11.84
CA ARG A 349 -4.98 18.26 -12.30
C ARG A 349 -6.19 19.08 -11.84
N PHE A 350 -7.39 18.52 -11.96
CA PHE A 350 -8.63 19.15 -11.49
C PHE A 350 -8.61 19.40 -9.99
N VAL A 351 -8.27 18.37 -9.19
CA VAL A 351 -8.20 18.46 -7.72
C VAL A 351 -7.15 19.48 -7.28
N GLN A 352 -5.96 19.47 -7.87
CA GLN A 352 -4.90 20.45 -7.56
C GLN A 352 -5.32 21.88 -7.88
N THR A 353 -5.98 22.09 -9.03
CA THR A 353 -6.43 23.42 -9.46
C THR A 353 -7.53 23.95 -8.54
N LEU A 354 -8.51 23.12 -8.20
CA LEU A 354 -9.57 23.50 -7.27
C LEU A 354 -9.05 23.69 -5.84
N ASN A 355 -8.15 22.84 -5.36
CA ASN A 355 -7.60 22.99 -4.02
C ASN A 355 -6.77 24.27 -3.90
N SER A 356 -5.92 24.58 -4.90
CA SER A 356 -5.17 25.84 -4.94
C SER A 356 -6.10 27.06 -4.99
N SER A 357 -7.19 26.97 -5.75
CA SER A 357 -8.23 28.00 -5.82
C SER A 357 -8.94 28.19 -4.47
N ALA A 358 -9.25 27.08 -3.79
CA ALA A 358 -9.91 27.09 -2.48
C ALA A 358 -8.99 27.61 -1.35
N GLU A 359 -7.69 27.26 -1.39
CA GLU A 359 -6.66 27.78 -0.48
C GLU A 359 -6.50 29.30 -0.64
N ASN A 360 -6.41 29.79 -1.88
CA ASN A 360 -6.33 31.23 -2.18
C ASN A 360 -7.58 32.01 -1.70
N MET A 361 -8.73 31.34 -1.56
CA MET A 361 -9.98 31.93 -1.08
C MET A 361 -10.21 31.74 0.43
N GLY A 362 -9.31 31.07 1.16
CA GLY A 362 -9.43 30.84 2.60
C GLY A 362 -10.52 29.84 3.01
N ILE A 363 -10.95 28.97 2.08
CA ILE A 363 -12.04 28.00 2.31
C ILE A 363 -11.56 26.83 3.20
N THR A 364 -10.27 26.50 3.14
CA THR A 364 -9.66 25.35 3.84
C THR A 364 -9.65 25.48 5.36
N THR A 365 -9.80 26.69 5.91
CA THR A 365 -9.86 26.94 7.36
C THR A 365 -11.24 26.70 7.97
N GLN A 366 -12.29 26.51 7.16
CA GLN A 366 -13.65 26.27 7.64
C GLN A 366 -13.99 24.77 7.54
N SER A 367 -14.13 24.10 8.70
CA SER A 367 -14.32 22.63 8.79
C SER A 367 -15.50 22.10 7.96
N GLN A 368 -16.63 22.81 7.94
CA GLN A 368 -17.82 22.37 7.20
C GLN A 368 -17.65 22.43 5.67
N LEU A 369 -16.92 23.42 5.16
CA LEU A 369 -16.63 23.53 3.72
C LEU A 369 -15.55 22.54 3.29
N ASN A 370 -14.61 22.26 4.19
CA ASN A 370 -13.57 21.25 4.03
C ASN A 370 -14.19 19.86 3.78
N ASP A 371 -15.20 19.47 4.57
CA ASP A 371 -15.94 18.22 4.39
C ASP A 371 -16.70 18.14 3.05
N GLN A 372 -17.29 19.26 2.60
CA GLN A 372 -18.01 19.32 1.34
C GLN A 372 -17.07 19.25 0.13
N MET A 373 -15.90 19.88 0.21
CA MET A 373 -14.84 19.78 -0.80
C MET A 373 -14.24 18.37 -0.85
N PHE A 374 -14.07 17.73 0.31
CA PHE A 374 -13.63 16.34 0.38
C PHE A 374 -14.59 15.40 -0.35
N LYS A 375 -15.91 15.56 -0.15
CA LYS A 375 -16.94 14.80 -0.88
C LYS A 375 -16.86 15.03 -2.39
N LEU A 376 -16.58 16.25 -2.82
CA LEU A 376 -16.42 16.59 -4.24
C LEU A 376 -15.25 15.82 -4.86
N PHE A 377 -14.10 15.82 -4.19
CA PHE A 377 -12.93 15.07 -4.64
C PHE A 377 -13.18 13.56 -4.62
N GLN A 378 -13.88 13.06 -3.61
CA GLN A 378 -14.29 11.65 -3.56
C GLN A 378 -15.19 11.27 -4.74
N GLN A 379 -16.12 12.13 -5.15
CA GLN A 379 -16.98 11.89 -6.31
C GLN A 379 -16.21 11.94 -7.63
N ALA A 380 -15.21 12.82 -7.76
CA ALA A 380 -14.35 12.86 -8.94
C ALA A 380 -13.57 11.55 -9.15
N TYR A 381 -13.13 10.89 -8.06
CA TYR A 381 -12.43 9.60 -8.13
C TYR A 381 -13.35 8.36 -8.08
N GLN A 382 -14.67 8.52 -7.93
CA GLN A 382 -15.61 7.39 -7.81
C GLN A 382 -15.54 6.39 -8.98
N PRO A 383 -15.49 6.81 -10.26
CA PRO A 383 -15.42 5.86 -11.38
C PRO A 383 -14.14 5.05 -11.34
N PHE A 384 -13.01 5.67 -10.99
CA PHE A 384 -11.73 5.01 -10.80
C PHE A 384 -11.76 4.00 -9.65
N LYS A 385 -12.44 4.33 -8.54
CA LYS A 385 -12.60 3.44 -7.38
C LYS A 385 -13.32 2.13 -7.74
N LEU A 386 -14.33 2.17 -8.61
CA LEU A 386 -15.02 0.96 -9.06
C LEU A 386 -14.10 0.05 -9.88
N THR A 387 -13.28 0.65 -10.75
CA THR A 387 -12.28 -0.09 -11.53
C THR A 387 -11.13 -0.61 -10.67
N PHE A 388 -10.78 0.11 -9.61
CA PHE A 388 -9.72 -0.29 -8.69
C PHE A 388 -10.00 -1.64 -8.01
N LYS A 389 -11.26 -1.99 -7.75
CA LYS A 389 -11.63 -3.34 -7.26
C LYS A 389 -11.23 -4.47 -8.20
N GLN A 390 -11.17 -4.19 -9.50
CA GLN A 390 -10.77 -5.13 -10.54
C GLN A 390 -9.27 -5.02 -10.88
N TYR A 391 -8.53 -4.12 -10.23
CA TYR A 391 -7.13 -3.82 -10.55
C TYR A 391 -6.23 -5.07 -10.47
N SER A 392 -6.35 -5.87 -9.41
CA SER A 392 -5.56 -7.11 -9.28
C SER A 392 -5.79 -8.08 -10.45
N LEU A 393 -7.04 -8.19 -10.93
CA LEU A 393 -7.40 -9.05 -12.06
C LEU A 393 -6.87 -8.48 -13.38
N LEU A 394 -6.94 -7.16 -13.57
CA LEU A 394 -6.44 -6.49 -14.77
C LEU A 394 -4.93 -6.60 -14.88
N VAL A 395 -4.19 -6.36 -13.79
CA VAL A 395 -2.73 -6.50 -13.75
C VAL A 395 -2.30 -7.95 -13.99
N SER A 396 -2.95 -8.92 -13.33
CA SER A 396 -2.65 -10.35 -13.54
C SER A 396 -2.82 -10.76 -15.00
N LYS A 397 -3.88 -10.29 -15.65
CA LYS A 397 -4.14 -10.57 -17.08
C LYS A 397 -3.17 -9.83 -17.99
N ASN A 398 -2.80 -8.58 -17.67
CA ASN A 398 -1.80 -7.84 -18.43
C ASN A 398 -0.46 -8.59 -18.45
N LEU A 399 0.04 -8.94 -17.26
CA LEU A 399 1.29 -9.68 -17.09
C LEU A 399 1.26 -11.02 -17.83
N GLN A 400 0.14 -11.75 -17.76
CA GLN A 400 0.00 -13.02 -18.47
C GLN A 400 0.02 -12.82 -20.00
N SER A 401 -0.68 -11.81 -20.52
CA SER A 401 -0.69 -11.52 -21.96
C SER A 401 0.68 -11.08 -22.48
N GLU A 402 1.41 -10.27 -21.72
CA GLU A 402 2.77 -9.82 -22.06
C GLU A 402 3.78 -10.98 -21.96
N PHE A 403 3.58 -11.90 -21.01
CA PHE A 403 4.37 -13.13 -20.92
C PHE A 403 4.16 -14.05 -22.13
N GLU A 404 2.91 -14.34 -22.49
CA GLU A 404 2.58 -15.23 -23.61
C GLU A 404 3.04 -14.69 -24.98
N THR A 405 3.02 -13.35 -25.15
CA THR A 405 3.42 -12.70 -26.40
C THR A 405 4.94 -12.52 -26.54
N ASN A 406 5.63 -12.12 -25.46
CA ASN A 406 7.03 -11.69 -25.53
C ASN A 406 8.05 -12.73 -25.02
N ILE A 407 7.62 -13.75 -24.27
CA ILE A 407 8.52 -14.69 -23.60
C ILE A 407 8.23 -16.13 -24.06
N LYS A 408 9.09 -16.64 -24.94
CA LYS A 408 9.09 -18.05 -25.34
C LYS A 408 10.08 -18.82 -24.49
N LEU A 409 9.61 -19.87 -23.81
CA LEU A 409 10.47 -20.72 -22.95
C LEU A 409 10.88 -22.04 -23.60
N ASN A 410 10.18 -22.48 -24.66
CA ASN A 410 10.36 -23.80 -25.23
C ASN A 410 10.84 -23.71 -26.69
N SER A 411 11.95 -24.37 -26.99
CA SER A 411 12.51 -24.61 -28.32
C SER A 411 12.69 -26.12 -28.52
N PRO A 412 12.72 -26.65 -29.76
CA PRO A 412 13.17 -28.03 -30.01
C PRO A 412 14.60 -28.30 -29.51
N ASP A 413 15.51 -27.32 -29.53
CA ASP A 413 16.91 -27.50 -29.12
C ASP A 413 17.10 -27.29 -27.61
N THR A 414 17.85 -28.18 -26.97
CA THR A 414 18.16 -28.13 -25.52
C THR A 414 19.05 -26.96 -25.14
N LEU A 415 20.01 -26.57 -25.99
CA LEU A 415 20.88 -25.43 -25.72
C LEU A 415 20.10 -24.11 -25.84
N GLU A 416 19.29 -23.98 -26.89
CA GLU A 416 18.41 -22.83 -27.08
C GLU A 416 17.38 -22.71 -25.94
N CYS A 417 16.77 -23.80 -25.47
CA CYS A 417 15.91 -23.79 -24.28
C CYS A 417 16.62 -23.22 -23.05
N VAL A 418 17.86 -23.63 -22.77
CA VAL A 418 18.61 -23.12 -21.61
C VAL A 418 18.93 -21.62 -21.76
N GLN A 419 19.22 -21.14 -22.97
CA GLN A 419 19.40 -19.71 -23.23
C GLN A 419 18.10 -18.92 -23.09
N LEU A 420 16.98 -19.47 -23.57
CA LEU A 420 15.65 -18.87 -23.43
C LEU A 420 15.22 -18.78 -21.96
N LEU A 421 15.48 -19.82 -21.16
CA LEU A 421 15.26 -19.81 -19.71
C LEU A 421 16.08 -18.69 -19.04
N ASN A 422 17.36 -18.56 -19.37
CA ASN A 422 18.22 -17.50 -18.82
C ASN A 422 17.68 -16.10 -19.14
N ASN A 423 17.36 -15.84 -20.41
CA ASN A 423 16.83 -14.55 -20.85
C ASN A 423 15.43 -14.27 -20.28
N SER A 424 14.65 -15.31 -19.97
CA SER A 424 13.31 -15.16 -19.42
C SER A 424 13.32 -14.57 -18.02
N VAL A 425 14.28 -14.93 -17.17
CA VAL A 425 14.38 -14.42 -15.79
C VAL A 425 14.45 -12.89 -15.82
N SER A 426 15.43 -12.32 -16.52
CA SER A 426 15.58 -10.86 -16.63
C SER A 426 14.35 -10.19 -17.25
N LYS A 427 13.73 -10.79 -18.27
CA LYS A 427 12.52 -10.22 -18.89
C LYS A 427 11.32 -10.19 -17.95
N VAL A 428 11.08 -11.28 -17.21
CA VAL A 428 9.97 -11.40 -16.27
C VAL A 428 10.09 -10.34 -15.17
N PHE A 429 11.27 -10.19 -14.56
CA PHE A 429 11.45 -9.19 -13.49
C PHE A 429 11.40 -7.76 -14.01
N ASN A 430 11.86 -7.47 -15.23
CA ASN A 430 11.67 -6.15 -15.84
C ASN A 430 10.17 -5.80 -16.03
N LEU A 431 9.31 -6.78 -16.37
CA LEU A 431 7.86 -6.56 -16.45
C LEU A 431 7.26 -6.27 -15.07
N VAL A 432 7.73 -6.99 -14.04
CA VAL A 432 7.30 -6.79 -12.65
C VAL A 432 7.71 -5.41 -12.14
N ASP A 433 8.96 -4.98 -12.37
CA ASP A 433 9.46 -3.65 -11.99
C ASP A 433 8.67 -2.54 -12.70
N TYR A 434 8.36 -2.72 -13.98
CA TYR A 434 7.53 -1.78 -14.73
C TYR A 434 6.10 -1.67 -14.18
N GLU A 435 5.50 -2.78 -13.70
CA GLU A 435 4.19 -2.74 -13.03
C GLU A 435 4.26 -2.10 -11.64
N ILE A 436 5.40 -2.17 -10.93
CA ILE A 436 5.61 -1.43 -9.68
C ILE A 436 5.57 0.08 -9.95
N ASP A 437 6.33 0.57 -10.94
CA ASP A 437 6.32 1.98 -11.34
C ASP A 437 4.94 2.45 -11.82
N ARG A 438 4.24 1.58 -12.57
CA ARG A 438 2.86 1.82 -12.98
C ARG A 438 1.92 1.89 -11.78
N CYS A 439 2.09 1.04 -10.77
CA CYS A 439 1.27 1.07 -9.56
C CYS A 439 1.49 2.36 -8.76
N ILE A 440 2.74 2.82 -8.65
CA ILE A 440 3.08 4.10 -8.00
C ILE A 440 2.42 5.25 -8.76
N SER A 441 2.60 5.34 -10.08
CA SER A 441 2.02 6.41 -10.89
C SER A 441 0.49 6.38 -10.92
N LEU A 442 -0.14 5.20 -10.96
CA LEU A 442 -1.58 5.06 -11.10
C LEU A 442 -2.32 5.09 -9.75
N THR A 443 -1.72 4.64 -8.65
CA THR A 443 -2.43 4.49 -7.36
C THR A 443 -1.75 5.21 -6.20
N ASN A 444 -0.61 5.86 -6.43
CA ASN A 444 0.24 6.45 -5.38
C ASN A 444 0.53 5.43 -4.26
N GLY A 445 0.73 4.16 -4.65
CA GLY A 445 1.02 3.03 -3.76
C GLY A 445 -0.19 2.40 -3.06
N CYS A 446 -1.41 2.92 -3.23
CA CYS A 446 -2.60 2.32 -2.61
C CYS A 446 -2.89 0.90 -3.12
N GLY A 447 -2.45 0.59 -4.34
CA GLY A 447 -2.61 -0.72 -4.98
C GLY A 447 -1.59 -1.78 -4.61
N PHE A 448 -0.59 -1.50 -3.75
CA PHE A 448 0.48 -2.47 -3.46
C PHE A 448 -0.06 -3.80 -2.90
N SER A 449 -1.08 -3.77 -2.05
CA SER A 449 -1.69 -5.00 -1.50
C SER A 449 -2.28 -5.89 -2.62
N MET A 450 -2.99 -5.28 -3.56
CA MET A 450 -3.58 -5.96 -4.73
C MET A 450 -2.51 -6.40 -5.74
N LEU A 451 -1.44 -5.62 -5.87
CA LEU A 451 -0.31 -5.91 -6.75
C LEU A 451 0.48 -7.14 -6.28
N VAL A 452 0.73 -7.25 -4.97
CA VAL A 452 1.40 -8.42 -4.37
C VAL A 452 0.60 -9.70 -4.62
N ASP A 453 -0.74 -9.63 -4.51
CA ASP A 453 -1.62 -10.76 -4.85
C ASP A 453 -1.50 -11.15 -6.34
N SER A 454 -1.44 -10.17 -7.25
CA SER A 454 -1.24 -10.41 -8.69
C SER A 454 0.13 -11.01 -9.01
N PHE A 455 1.20 -10.48 -8.41
CA PHE A 455 2.56 -11.02 -8.58
C PHE A 455 2.67 -12.44 -8.04
N ARG A 456 1.99 -12.76 -6.93
CA ARG A 456 1.94 -14.13 -6.40
C ARG A 456 1.38 -15.12 -7.42
N VAL A 457 0.27 -14.78 -8.07
CA VAL A 457 -0.35 -15.64 -9.10
C VAL A 457 0.56 -15.76 -10.33
N PHE A 458 1.08 -14.62 -10.81
CA PHE A 458 1.92 -14.56 -12.01
C PHE A 458 3.23 -15.33 -11.85
N LEU A 459 4.00 -15.06 -10.79
CA LEU A 459 5.29 -15.73 -10.55
C LEU A 459 5.11 -17.23 -10.28
N LYS A 460 4.00 -17.64 -9.66
CA LYS A 460 3.68 -19.06 -9.50
C LYS A 460 3.50 -19.75 -10.86
N ASN A 461 2.71 -19.15 -11.75
CA ASN A 461 2.51 -19.67 -13.10
C ASN A 461 3.83 -19.74 -13.89
N TYR A 462 4.69 -18.72 -13.75
CA TYR A 462 6.01 -18.70 -14.36
C TYR A 462 6.91 -19.84 -13.83
N VAL A 463 6.97 -20.05 -12.51
CA VAL A 463 7.75 -21.14 -11.90
C VAL A 463 7.23 -22.51 -12.33
N ASP A 464 5.91 -22.68 -12.47
CA ASP A 464 5.31 -23.94 -12.92
C ASP A 464 5.62 -24.23 -14.41
N GLU A 465 5.58 -23.21 -15.27
CA GLU A 465 6.03 -23.35 -16.68
C GLU A 465 7.55 -23.58 -16.76
N PHE A 466 8.36 -22.93 -15.92
CA PHE A 466 9.80 -23.18 -15.82
C PHE A 466 10.07 -24.64 -15.46
N LYS A 467 9.38 -25.18 -14.44
CA LYS A 467 9.45 -26.60 -14.06
C LYS A 467 9.09 -27.52 -15.23
N ARG A 468 8.02 -27.21 -15.95
CA ARG A 468 7.57 -27.98 -17.12
C ARG A 468 8.63 -28.01 -18.23
N VAL A 469 9.31 -26.90 -18.49
CA VAL A 469 10.39 -26.86 -19.49
C VAL A 469 11.58 -27.70 -19.03
N VAL A 470 11.96 -27.62 -17.76
CA VAL A 470 13.03 -28.47 -17.19
C VAL A 470 12.69 -29.96 -17.28
N THR A 471 11.44 -30.36 -17.00
CA THR A 471 11.01 -31.76 -17.16
C THR A 471 11.02 -32.19 -18.63
N ASN A 472 10.64 -31.32 -19.56
CA ASN A 472 10.73 -31.63 -20.99
C ASN A 472 12.17 -31.83 -21.46
N ILE A 473 13.12 -31.01 -20.96
CA ILE A 473 14.56 -31.18 -21.25
C ILE A 473 15.05 -32.54 -20.74
N LYS A 474 14.56 -32.99 -19.58
CA LYS A 474 14.86 -34.33 -19.02
C LYS A 474 14.30 -35.45 -19.91
N GLU A 475 13.03 -35.40 -20.28
CA GLU A 475 12.36 -36.48 -21.02
C GLU A 475 12.96 -36.68 -22.41
N ARG A 476 13.23 -35.59 -23.15
CA ARG A 476 13.87 -35.67 -24.47
C ARG A 476 15.22 -36.39 -24.46
N LYS A 477 15.94 -36.32 -23.35
CA LYS A 477 17.26 -36.98 -23.22
C LYS A 477 17.16 -38.46 -22.84
N LYS A 478 16.15 -38.87 -22.06
CA LYS A 478 15.92 -40.30 -21.77
C LYS A 478 15.69 -41.11 -23.04
N ASP A 479 14.95 -40.57 -24.00
CA ASP A 479 14.66 -41.24 -25.28
C ASP A 479 15.89 -41.36 -26.19
N THR A 480 16.90 -40.49 -26.01
CA THR A 480 18.14 -40.50 -26.80
C THR A 480 19.19 -41.46 -26.22
N THR A 481 19.14 -41.76 -24.92
CA THR A 481 20.14 -42.56 -24.18
C THR A 481 19.97 -44.09 -24.25
N VAL A 482 18.89 -44.60 -24.85
CA VAL A 482 18.68 -46.07 -24.97
C VAL A 482 19.76 -46.74 -25.86
N SER A 483 20.50 -45.97 -26.66
CA SER A 483 21.44 -46.48 -27.67
C SER A 483 22.93 -46.26 -27.38
N LYS A 484 23.33 -45.62 -26.27
CA LYS A 484 24.74 -45.45 -25.86
C LYS A 484 24.89 -45.58 -24.34
N GLN A 485 25.05 -46.81 -23.84
CA GLN A 485 25.07 -47.11 -22.41
C GLN A 485 26.42 -46.87 -21.70
N ASP A 486 27.45 -46.38 -22.42
CA ASP A 486 28.84 -46.35 -21.93
C ASP A 486 29.54 -44.97 -21.99
N GLN A 487 28.82 -43.85 -22.21
CA GLN A 487 29.46 -42.52 -22.29
C GLN A 487 29.06 -41.59 -21.14
N GLU A 488 30.06 -40.91 -20.58
CA GLU A 488 29.89 -39.86 -19.57
C GLU A 488 29.19 -38.65 -20.21
N ASP A 489 27.95 -38.37 -19.81
CA ASP A 489 27.11 -37.29 -20.37
C ASP A 489 27.43 -35.91 -19.77
N TRP A 490 28.69 -35.48 -19.87
CA TRP A 490 29.17 -34.19 -19.34
C TRP A 490 28.49 -32.97 -19.96
N ASP A 491 28.05 -33.07 -21.23
CA ASP A 491 27.27 -32.01 -21.87
C ASP A 491 25.90 -31.84 -21.21
N SER A 492 25.25 -32.93 -20.80
CA SER A 492 23.99 -32.85 -20.06
C SER A 492 24.19 -32.24 -18.68
N PHE A 493 25.24 -32.67 -17.98
CA PHE A 493 25.60 -32.05 -16.71
C PHE A 493 25.83 -30.55 -16.85
N ARG A 494 26.57 -30.09 -17.88
CA ARG A 494 26.79 -28.67 -18.18
C ARG A 494 25.48 -27.89 -18.37
N HIS A 495 24.53 -28.43 -19.12
CA HIS A 495 23.22 -27.79 -19.29
C HIS A 495 22.47 -27.67 -17.96
N PHE A 496 22.49 -28.70 -17.11
CA PHE A 496 21.83 -28.66 -15.80
C PHE A 496 22.53 -27.75 -14.80
N VAL A 497 23.87 -27.69 -14.77
CA VAL A 497 24.62 -26.70 -13.95
C VAL A 497 24.27 -25.27 -14.37
N ARG A 498 24.15 -25.02 -15.67
CA ARG A 498 23.67 -23.72 -16.17
C ARG A 498 22.23 -23.44 -15.76
N ILE A 499 21.34 -24.44 -15.73
CA ILE A 499 19.98 -24.29 -15.18
C ILE A 499 20.04 -24.00 -13.67
N ILE A 500 20.94 -24.62 -12.90
CA ILE A 500 21.13 -24.30 -11.47
C ILE A 500 21.54 -22.83 -11.30
N GLN A 501 22.47 -22.32 -12.12
CA GLN A 501 22.83 -20.90 -12.14
C GLN A 501 21.63 -19.99 -12.42
N ILE A 502 20.78 -20.35 -13.39
CA ILE A 502 19.57 -19.61 -13.74
C ILE A 502 18.56 -19.62 -12.58
N VAL A 503 18.40 -20.76 -11.89
CA VAL A 503 17.55 -20.86 -10.70
C VAL A 503 18.13 -20.02 -9.55
N GLY A 504 19.45 -19.95 -9.41
CA GLY A 504 20.12 -19.03 -8.49
C GLY A 504 19.81 -17.56 -8.80
N ASP A 505 19.93 -17.15 -10.07
CA ASP A 505 19.56 -15.80 -10.52
C ASP A 505 18.08 -15.50 -10.25
N LEU A 506 17.19 -16.46 -10.50
CA LEU A 506 15.76 -16.35 -10.19
C LEU A 506 15.50 -16.12 -8.69
N ILE A 507 16.25 -16.80 -7.80
CA ILE A 507 16.15 -16.59 -6.34
C ILE A 507 16.64 -15.20 -5.95
N ILE A 508 17.80 -14.77 -6.46
CA ILE A 508 18.36 -13.43 -6.17
C ILE A 508 17.40 -12.34 -6.64
N LYS A 509 16.86 -12.47 -7.86
CA LYS A 509 15.90 -11.50 -8.41
C LYS A 509 14.59 -11.48 -7.62
N TYR A 510 14.14 -12.62 -7.11
CA TYR A 510 12.99 -12.68 -6.23
C TYR A 510 13.24 -11.97 -4.88
N GLU A 511 14.40 -12.20 -4.25
CA GLU A 511 14.77 -11.52 -3.00
C GLU A 511 14.92 -10.00 -3.22
N SER A 512 15.54 -9.58 -4.32
CA SER A 512 15.64 -8.17 -4.72
C SER A 512 14.27 -7.52 -5.00
N LEU A 513 13.30 -8.29 -5.51
CA LEU A 513 11.94 -7.81 -5.73
C LEU A 513 11.21 -7.55 -4.41
N GLU A 514 11.33 -8.45 -3.43
CA GLU A 514 10.76 -8.22 -2.09
C GLU A 514 11.38 -6.98 -1.43
N GLU A 515 12.69 -6.81 -1.53
CA GLU A 515 13.38 -5.60 -1.01
C GLU A 515 12.93 -4.32 -1.73
N SER A 516 12.73 -4.38 -3.05
CA SER A 516 12.21 -3.26 -3.86
C SER A 516 10.79 -2.87 -3.45
N LEU A 517 9.91 -3.86 -3.24
CA LEU A 517 8.54 -3.64 -2.77
C LEU A 517 8.54 -3.00 -1.39
N ASP A 518 9.35 -3.50 -0.46
CA ASP A 518 9.45 -2.96 0.89
C ASP A 518 9.92 -1.50 0.87
N LYS A 519 10.99 -1.20 0.13
CA LYS A 519 11.48 0.18 -0.04
C LYS A 519 10.41 1.10 -0.64
N ASN A 520 9.70 0.64 -1.67
CA ASN A 520 8.68 1.45 -2.33
C ASN A 520 7.45 1.69 -1.43
N ILE A 521 7.01 0.69 -0.67
CA ILE A 521 5.91 0.82 0.29
C ILE A 521 6.31 1.79 1.41
N LEU A 522 7.51 1.64 1.98
CA LEU A 522 8.04 2.51 3.03
C LEU A 522 8.24 3.96 2.54
N ASN A 523 8.83 4.17 1.37
CA ASN A 523 9.00 5.50 0.78
C ASN A 523 7.65 6.19 0.53
N THR A 524 6.65 5.44 0.09
CA THR A 524 5.34 6.02 -0.24
C THR A 524 4.52 6.38 0.99
N PHE A 525 4.63 5.61 2.09
CA PHE A 525 3.75 5.76 3.25
C PHE A 525 4.42 6.24 4.55
N VAL A 526 5.72 5.99 4.76
CA VAL A 526 6.44 6.33 6.00
C VAL A 526 7.18 7.67 5.89
N HIS A 527 7.68 8.03 4.72
CA HIS A 527 8.35 9.33 4.53
C HIS A 527 7.37 10.50 4.36
N LYS A 528 6.14 10.26 3.88
CA LYS A 528 5.09 11.30 3.78
C LYS A 528 4.39 11.60 5.11
N THR A 529 4.48 10.72 6.10
CA THR A 529 3.96 10.92 7.46
C THR A 529 4.98 11.61 8.38
N ARG A 530 6.29 11.43 8.13
CA ARG A 530 7.37 12.09 8.90
C ARG A 530 7.67 13.53 8.49
N SER A 531 7.27 14.01 7.32
CA SER A 531 7.56 15.39 6.90
C SER A 531 6.86 16.48 7.72
N ASN A 532 5.94 16.11 8.63
CA ASN A 532 5.32 17.02 9.59
C ASN A 532 5.77 16.82 11.05
N SER A 533 6.76 15.96 11.32
CA SER A 533 7.33 15.83 12.67
C SER A 533 8.84 15.59 12.63
N VAL A 534 9.60 16.69 12.75
CA VAL A 534 11.00 16.61 13.14
C VAL A 534 11.04 16.26 14.64
N VAL A 535 11.23 14.99 14.99
CA VAL A 535 11.89 14.62 16.25
C VAL A 535 12.73 13.36 16.05
N THR A 536 13.97 13.46 16.51
CA THR A 536 15.05 12.46 16.56
C THR A 536 14.66 11.09 17.13
N PRO A 537 15.39 10.01 16.77
CA PRO A 537 15.09 8.66 17.20
C PRO A 537 15.65 8.42 18.60
N SER A 538 14.81 8.51 19.62
CA SER A 538 15.11 7.86 20.89
C SER A 538 13.81 7.48 21.59
N THR A 539 13.78 6.22 22.04
CA THR A 539 12.80 5.54 22.89
C THR A 539 11.66 4.84 22.15
N ASN A 540 11.62 3.51 22.39
CA ASN A 540 10.53 2.60 22.06
C ASN A 540 9.17 3.16 22.50
N GLN A 541 8.46 3.81 21.58
CA GLN A 541 7.03 4.01 21.68
C GLN A 541 6.38 3.09 20.64
N GLN A 542 5.54 2.20 21.14
CA GLN A 542 4.62 1.43 20.32
C GLN A 542 3.89 2.38 19.37
N PHE A 543 3.96 2.06 18.08
CA PHE A 543 3.25 2.74 17.00
C PHE A 543 1.74 2.64 17.25
N GLN A 544 1.20 3.61 18.00
CA GLN A 544 -0.21 3.95 17.88
C GLN A 544 -0.34 4.68 16.56
N PHE A 545 -0.83 3.99 15.53
CA PHE A 545 -1.46 4.65 14.40
C PHE A 545 -2.45 5.67 14.98
N ASP A 546 -2.21 6.94 14.71
CA ASP A 546 -3.03 8.06 15.14
C ASP A 546 -4.49 7.82 14.75
N ASN A 547 -5.30 7.30 15.69
CA ASN A 547 -6.75 7.48 15.67
C ASN A 547 -7.14 8.97 15.86
N HIS A 548 -6.14 9.86 16.02
CA HIS A 548 -6.30 11.31 16.15
C HIS A 548 -6.08 12.10 14.85
N SER A 549 -5.72 11.45 13.73
CA SER A 549 -5.62 12.13 12.43
C SER A 549 -6.96 12.29 11.69
N HIS A 550 -8.10 12.07 12.37
CA HIS A 550 -9.41 12.39 11.80
C HIS A 550 -9.72 13.90 11.81
N GLN A 551 -8.92 14.73 12.50
CA GLN A 551 -9.26 16.15 12.70
C GLN A 551 -8.30 17.16 12.08
N ASN A 552 -7.14 16.77 11.56
CA ASN A 552 -6.20 17.73 10.97
C ASN A 552 -5.94 17.40 9.49
N ASN A 553 -6.64 18.15 8.62
CA ASN A 553 -6.56 18.20 7.14
C ASN A 553 -7.08 16.98 6.35
N LEU A 554 -8.41 16.82 6.29
CA LEU A 554 -9.11 15.97 5.30
C LEU A 554 -8.76 16.29 3.83
N LEU A 555 -8.31 17.52 3.55
CA LEU A 555 -7.87 17.98 2.23
C LEU A 555 -6.38 17.77 1.94
N ALA A 556 -5.62 17.07 2.80
CA ALA A 556 -4.24 16.77 2.47
C ALA A 556 -4.22 16.01 1.13
N LEU A 557 -3.72 16.66 0.08
CA LEU A 557 -3.58 16.14 -1.30
C LEU A 557 -2.90 14.75 -1.36
N ASN A 558 -2.27 14.31 -0.27
CA ASN A 558 -1.60 13.03 -0.10
C ASN A 558 -2.47 11.91 0.53
N ASN A 559 -3.73 12.17 0.93
CA ASN A 559 -4.65 11.17 1.50
C ASN A 559 -5.35 10.31 0.43
N TYR A 560 -4.61 9.85 -0.58
CA TYR A 560 -5.11 8.93 -1.62
C TYR A 560 -5.67 7.62 -1.04
N LYS A 561 -5.23 7.23 0.17
CA LYS A 561 -5.82 6.11 0.92
C LYS A 561 -7.32 6.32 1.17
N GLU A 562 -7.73 7.58 1.40
CA GLU A 562 -9.11 7.92 1.68
C GLU A 562 -9.99 8.05 0.43
N TYR A 563 -9.39 8.42 -0.71
CA TYR A 563 -10.08 8.54 -1.98
C TYR A 563 -10.27 7.19 -2.69
N PHE A 564 -9.26 6.31 -2.68
CA PHE A 564 -9.27 5.09 -3.50
C PHE A 564 -9.73 3.82 -2.77
N LEU A 565 -9.34 3.62 -1.52
CA LEU A 565 -9.53 2.33 -0.84
C LEU A 565 -10.83 2.27 -0.05
N ASP A 566 -11.50 1.12 -0.09
CA ASP A 566 -12.56 0.79 0.87
C ASP A 566 -11.96 0.49 2.26
N GLU A 567 -12.75 0.65 3.34
CA GLU A 567 -12.31 0.47 4.73
C GLU A 567 -11.57 -0.87 4.96
N LYS A 568 -12.07 -1.95 4.34
CA LYS A 568 -11.44 -3.28 4.40
C LYS A 568 -10.08 -3.35 3.69
N GLU A 569 -9.93 -2.66 2.57
CA GLU A 569 -8.69 -2.63 1.78
C GLU A 569 -7.65 -1.74 2.44
N ARG A 570 -8.08 -0.65 3.12
CA ARG A 570 -7.23 0.16 3.98
C ARG A 570 -6.67 -0.64 5.15
N LEU A 571 -7.51 -1.44 5.82
CA LEU A 571 -7.06 -2.31 6.91
C LEU A 571 -6.03 -3.34 6.44
N LYS A 572 -6.21 -3.92 5.24
CA LYS A 572 -5.21 -4.81 4.64
C LYS A 572 -3.90 -4.09 4.35
N LEU A 573 -3.95 -2.92 3.72
CA LEU A 573 -2.77 -2.13 3.40
C LEU A 573 -2.03 -1.68 4.67
N ASN A 574 -2.75 -1.19 5.68
CA ASN A 574 -2.15 -0.79 6.96
C ASN A 574 -1.61 -1.99 7.73
N GLY A 575 -2.24 -3.16 7.63
CA GLY A 575 -1.70 -4.42 8.15
C GLY A 575 -0.38 -4.80 7.48
N PHE A 576 -0.27 -4.67 6.15
CA PHE A 576 0.99 -4.89 5.43
C PHE A 576 2.08 -3.90 5.87
N ILE A 577 1.75 -2.61 5.99
CA ILE A 577 2.70 -1.58 6.45
C ILE A 577 3.19 -1.91 7.86
N GLY A 578 2.29 -2.26 8.78
CA GLY A 578 2.67 -2.63 10.15
C GLY A 578 3.58 -3.85 10.22
N ILE A 579 3.36 -4.86 9.38
CA ILE A 579 4.23 -6.04 9.30
C ILE A 579 5.63 -5.66 8.80
N ILE A 580 5.71 -4.81 7.77
CA ILE A 580 6.98 -4.32 7.21
C ILE A 580 7.75 -3.49 8.25
N GLU A 581 7.06 -2.63 9.02
CA GLU A 581 7.67 -1.81 10.07
C GLU A 581 8.18 -2.63 11.26
N THR A 582 7.57 -3.78 11.57
CA THR A 582 7.99 -4.65 12.68
C THR A 582 9.27 -5.45 12.43
N GLY A 583 9.69 -5.62 11.16
CA GLY A 583 11.02 -6.15 10.81
C GLY A 583 11.30 -7.63 11.11
N ASP A 584 10.35 -8.39 11.68
CA ASP A 584 10.57 -9.80 12.04
C ASP A 584 10.26 -10.76 10.88
N ASP A 585 11.27 -11.49 10.37
CA ASP A 585 11.22 -12.67 9.47
C ASP A 585 9.97 -12.75 8.55
N TYR A 586 9.63 -11.64 7.89
CA TYR A 586 8.50 -11.54 7.01
C TYR A 586 8.98 -11.62 5.56
N SER A 587 8.17 -12.29 4.74
CA SER A 587 8.30 -12.29 3.28
C SER A 587 6.88 -12.09 2.78
N LEU A 588 6.71 -11.14 1.87
CA LEU A 588 5.40 -10.75 1.35
C LEU A 588 4.77 -11.89 0.54
N MET A 589 5.61 -12.76 -0.03
CA MET A 589 5.19 -13.86 -0.90
C MET A 589 5.74 -15.22 -0.44
N LYS A 590 5.72 -15.52 0.87
CA LYS A 590 6.16 -16.81 1.46
C LYS A 590 5.69 -18.07 0.71
N ASP A 591 4.50 -18.03 0.11
CA ASP A 591 3.93 -19.14 -0.68
C ASP A 591 4.76 -19.50 -1.92
N LEU A 592 5.56 -18.57 -2.47
CA LEU A 592 6.41 -18.78 -3.65
C LEU A 592 7.75 -19.45 -3.31
N LEU A 593 8.23 -19.32 -2.08
CA LEU A 593 9.48 -19.94 -1.64
C LEU A 593 9.44 -21.47 -1.76
N LYS A 594 8.32 -22.11 -1.40
CA LYS A 594 8.17 -23.57 -1.52
C LYS A 594 8.26 -24.07 -2.97
N PRO A 595 7.48 -23.54 -3.94
CA PRO A 595 7.63 -23.86 -5.36
C PRO A 595 9.03 -23.59 -5.92
N LEU A 596 9.68 -22.49 -5.51
CA LEU A 596 11.00 -22.08 -5.99
C LEU A 596 12.11 -23.00 -5.46
N PHE A 597 12.11 -23.29 -4.17
CA PHE A 597 13.06 -24.23 -3.56
C PHE A 597 12.83 -25.65 -4.06
N GLY A 598 11.57 -26.06 -4.27
CA GLY A 598 11.25 -27.34 -4.91
C GLY A 598 11.73 -27.43 -6.37
N LEU A 599 11.74 -26.31 -7.11
CA LEU A 599 12.37 -26.27 -8.45
C LEU A 599 13.88 -26.46 -8.32
N SER A 600 14.54 -25.73 -7.42
CA SER A 600 15.98 -25.86 -7.17
C SER A 600 16.35 -27.30 -6.78
N GLU A 601 15.64 -27.89 -5.82
CA GLU A 601 15.85 -29.27 -5.37
C GLU A 601 15.70 -30.28 -6.50
N ASN A 602 14.68 -30.11 -7.34
CA ASN A 602 14.51 -30.95 -8.51
C ASN A 602 15.72 -30.83 -9.45
N VAL A 603 16.14 -29.62 -9.83
CA VAL A 603 17.29 -29.44 -10.76
C VAL A 603 18.56 -30.04 -10.17
N HIS A 604 18.84 -29.84 -8.88
CA HIS A 604 20.00 -30.42 -8.19
C HIS A 604 19.97 -31.96 -8.17
N LYS A 605 18.81 -32.56 -7.86
CA LYS A 605 18.63 -34.02 -7.94
C LYS A 605 18.92 -34.57 -9.35
N HIS A 606 18.50 -33.87 -10.39
CA HIS A 606 18.75 -34.30 -11.77
C HIS A 606 20.23 -34.18 -12.15
N ALA A 607 20.87 -33.07 -11.82
CA ALA A 607 22.31 -32.91 -12.03
C ALA A 607 23.10 -34.01 -11.30
N PHE A 608 22.70 -34.33 -10.06
CA PHE A 608 23.25 -35.44 -9.29
C PHE A 608 23.03 -36.79 -9.94
N GLU A 609 21.82 -37.10 -10.42
CA GLU A 609 21.52 -38.37 -11.10
C GLU A 609 22.39 -38.58 -12.34
N ILE A 610 22.75 -37.52 -13.07
CA ILE A 610 23.62 -37.60 -14.27
C ILE A 610 25.03 -38.04 -13.88
N VAL A 611 25.63 -37.38 -12.88
CA VAL A 611 27.01 -37.69 -12.43
C VAL A 611 27.07 -39.03 -11.69
N PHE A 612 26.02 -39.39 -10.97
CA PHE A 612 25.99 -40.65 -10.23
C PHE A 612 25.61 -41.87 -11.09
N SER A 613 25.06 -41.67 -12.30
CA SER A 613 24.63 -42.75 -13.19
C SER A 613 25.73 -43.79 -13.51
N PRO A 614 26.97 -43.41 -13.86
CA PRO A 614 28.05 -44.36 -14.13
C PRO A 614 28.39 -45.24 -12.92
N VAL A 615 28.51 -44.63 -11.74
CA VAL A 615 28.79 -45.35 -10.47
C VAL A 615 27.64 -46.30 -10.14
N ARG A 616 26.39 -45.84 -10.27
CA ARG A 616 25.20 -46.66 -10.02
C ARG A 616 25.11 -47.85 -10.97
N HIS A 617 25.45 -47.67 -12.25
CA HIS A 617 25.43 -48.75 -13.23
C HIS A 617 26.46 -49.84 -12.90
N LEU A 618 27.69 -49.44 -12.52
CA LEU A 618 28.74 -50.36 -12.12
C LEU A 618 28.38 -51.14 -10.84
N LEU A 619 27.64 -50.53 -9.90
CA LEU A 619 27.24 -51.16 -8.65
C LEU A 619 25.96 -52.02 -8.75
N LYS A 620 25.01 -51.71 -9.65
CA LYS A 620 23.68 -52.36 -9.72
C LYS A 620 23.70 -53.87 -9.96
N ASN A 621 24.76 -54.40 -10.55
CA ASN A 621 24.92 -55.83 -10.84
C ASN A 621 25.93 -56.54 -9.91
N LEU A 622 26.48 -55.83 -8.92
CA LEU A 622 27.54 -56.33 -8.03
C LEU A 622 27.10 -57.60 -7.28
N ALA A 623 25.96 -57.56 -6.59
CA ALA A 623 25.44 -58.69 -5.80
C ALA A 623 25.04 -59.92 -6.64
N LYS A 624 24.83 -59.76 -7.95
CA LYS A 624 24.45 -60.84 -8.89
C LYS A 624 25.61 -61.34 -9.73
N SER A 625 26.81 -60.77 -9.57
CA SER A 625 27.95 -61.15 -10.39
C SER A 625 28.45 -62.55 -10.00
N ASN A 626 28.72 -63.38 -11.01
CA ASN A 626 29.22 -64.76 -10.85
C ASN A 626 30.60 -64.85 -10.16
N ILE A 627 31.19 -63.70 -9.85
CA ILE A 627 32.50 -63.53 -9.21
C ILE A 627 32.42 -63.93 -7.73
N TRP A 628 31.28 -63.68 -7.07
CA TRP A 628 31.11 -63.92 -5.63
C TRP A 628 30.69 -65.37 -5.30
N GLN A 629 30.03 -66.06 -6.23
CA GLN A 629 29.43 -67.40 -6.08
C GLN A 629 30.19 -68.54 -6.77
N ARG A 630 31.48 -68.37 -7.14
CA ARG A 630 32.19 -69.36 -7.97
C ARG A 630 32.17 -70.76 -7.31
N ASN A 631 31.29 -71.61 -7.84
CA ASN A 631 30.99 -72.97 -7.38
C ASN A 631 32.21 -73.89 -7.41
N GLU A 632 32.22 -74.82 -6.45
CA GLU A 632 33.19 -75.85 -6.08
C GLU A 632 33.60 -76.87 -7.17
N ASN A 633 33.44 -76.59 -8.47
CA ASN A 633 33.64 -77.56 -9.55
C ASN A 633 35.03 -77.53 -10.23
N LEU A 634 36.09 -77.18 -9.49
CA LEU A 634 37.47 -77.53 -9.84
C LEU A 634 37.97 -78.49 -8.77
N GLY A 635 38.08 -79.77 -9.15
CA GLY A 635 38.22 -80.89 -8.24
C GLY A 635 39.31 -80.75 -7.19
N LYS A 636 38.95 -81.06 -5.93
CA LYS A 636 39.68 -81.63 -4.77
C LYS A 636 41.23 -81.56 -4.64
N GLN A 637 41.95 -80.77 -5.43
CA GLN A 637 43.40 -80.59 -5.33
C GLN A 637 43.75 -79.13 -5.63
N SER A 638 43.40 -78.23 -4.70
CA SER A 638 44.01 -76.91 -4.48
C SER A 638 43.27 -76.21 -3.33
N GLN A 639 43.48 -76.67 -2.10
CA GLN A 639 43.23 -75.85 -0.89
C GLN A 639 44.44 -74.94 -0.60
N GLU A 640 45.19 -74.54 -1.63
CA GLU A 640 46.12 -73.43 -1.47
C GLU A 640 45.34 -72.14 -1.65
N THR A 641 45.08 -71.47 -0.53
CA THR A 641 44.59 -70.11 -0.54
C THR A 641 45.51 -69.28 -1.42
N VAL A 642 44.96 -68.61 -2.45
CA VAL A 642 45.75 -67.66 -3.24
C VAL A 642 46.40 -66.67 -2.26
N PRO A 643 47.73 -66.46 -2.33
CA PRO A 643 48.41 -65.56 -1.39
C PRO A 643 47.88 -64.13 -1.54
N LEU A 644 47.75 -63.40 -0.42
CA LEU A 644 47.21 -62.04 -0.38
C LEU A 644 47.90 -61.07 -1.35
N PHE A 645 49.20 -61.27 -1.59
CA PHE A 645 50.01 -60.47 -2.52
C PHE A 645 49.68 -60.67 -4.02
N ALA A 646 48.89 -61.69 -4.37
CA ALA A 646 48.44 -61.92 -5.74
C ALA A 646 47.03 -61.35 -6.02
N LEU A 647 46.39 -60.74 -5.02
CA LEU A 647 45.06 -60.15 -5.14
C LEU A 647 45.20 -58.63 -5.39
N ALA A 648 44.68 -58.17 -6.52
CA ALA A 648 44.57 -56.75 -6.84
C ALA A 648 43.10 -56.31 -6.78
N PRO A 649 42.81 -55.01 -6.54
CA PRO A 649 41.44 -54.50 -6.58
C PRO A 649 40.79 -54.78 -7.94
N GLN A 650 39.51 -55.20 -7.93
CA GLN A 650 38.83 -55.58 -9.17
C GLN A 650 38.53 -54.40 -10.09
N GLU A 651 38.26 -54.70 -11.36
CA GLU A 651 38.00 -53.70 -12.41
C GLU A 651 36.80 -52.78 -12.08
N TYR A 652 35.77 -53.28 -11.41
CA TYR A 652 34.59 -52.47 -11.06
C TYR A 652 34.94 -51.37 -10.05
N ILE A 653 35.73 -51.69 -9.02
CA ILE A 653 36.06 -50.76 -7.93
C ILE A 653 37.17 -49.79 -8.34
N THR A 654 38.12 -50.26 -9.16
CA THR A 654 39.17 -49.40 -9.75
C THR A 654 38.60 -48.39 -10.73
N LYS A 655 37.60 -48.76 -11.55
CA LYS A 655 36.87 -47.82 -12.42
C LYS A 655 36.10 -46.78 -11.62
N ILE A 656 35.42 -47.18 -10.53
CA ILE A 656 34.74 -46.23 -9.63
C ILE A 656 35.76 -45.29 -9.00
N GLY A 657 36.88 -45.82 -8.50
CA GLY A 657 37.90 -45.00 -7.85
C GLY A 657 38.56 -44.01 -8.81
N GLN A 658 38.91 -44.45 -10.02
CA GLN A 658 39.43 -43.57 -11.07
C GLN A 658 38.43 -42.48 -11.45
N TYR A 659 37.15 -42.82 -11.57
CA TYR A 659 36.09 -41.85 -11.86
C TYR A 659 35.96 -40.79 -10.76
N LEU A 660 35.93 -41.21 -9.49
CA LEU A 660 35.85 -40.27 -8.36
C LEU A 660 37.05 -39.30 -8.32
N LEU A 661 38.25 -39.77 -8.66
CA LEU A 661 39.46 -38.95 -8.69
C LEU A 661 39.50 -37.97 -9.89
N THR A 662 38.75 -38.23 -10.97
CA THR A 662 38.64 -37.31 -12.11
C THR A 662 37.51 -36.29 -11.98
N LEU A 663 36.56 -36.49 -11.05
CA LEU A 663 35.46 -35.56 -10.79
C LEU A 663 35.90 -34.12 -10.46
N PRO A 664 36.91 -33.87 -9.60
CA PRO A 664 37.32 -32.50 -9.27
C PRO A 664 37.73 -31.70 -10.50
N GLN A 665 38.53 -32.29 -11.39
CA GLN A 665 38.99 -31.65 -12.64
C GLN A 665 37.83 -31.35 -13.60
N ASN A 666 36.80 -32.18 -13.59
CA ASN A 666 35.60 -31.96 -14.39
C ASN A 666 34.69 -30.87 -13.79
N PHE A 667 34.77 -30.60 -12.48
CA PHE A 667 33.98 -29.56 -11.81
C PHE A 667 34.66 -28.18 -11.81
N GLU A 668 35.99 -28.10 -11.83
CA GLU A 668 36.76 -26.86 -11.96
C GLU A 668 36.27 -25.88 -13.05
N PRO A 669 36.01 -26.29 -14.31
CA PRO A 669 35.57 -25.35 -15.35
C PRO A 669 34.19 -24.74 -15.08
N PHE A 670 33.43 -25.27 -14.13
CA PHE A 670 32.10 -24.80 -13.74
C PHE A 670 32.11 -23.91 -12.49
N THR A 671 33.18 -23.98 -11.69
CA THR A 671 33.37 -23.21 -10.44
C THR A 671 34.32 -22.04 -10.60
N MET A 672 34.96 -21.87 -11.76
CA MET A 672 35.82 -20.72 -12.06
C MET A 672 35.13 -19.63 -12.89
N GLN A 673 33.83 -19.77 -13.17
CA GLN A 673 33.06 -18.78 -13.93
C GLN A 673 32.52 -17.68 -13.00
N ASP A 674 32.41 -16.44 -13.52
CA ASP A 674 32.03 -15.22 -12.78
C ASP A 674 30.68 -15.27 -12.01
N ASN A 675 29.89 -16.35 -12.14
CA ASN A 675 28.55 -16.52 -11.55
C ASN A 675 28.51 -17.50 -10.35
N ASN A 676 29.60 -17.62 -9.59
CA ASN A 676 29.67 -18.53 -8.44
C ASN A 676 28.65 -18.20 -7.34
N GLU A 677 28.32 -16.93 -7.14
CA GLU A 677 27.37 -16.51 -6.11
C GLU A 677 25.97 -17.11 -6.35
N ASN A 678 25.51 -17.11 -7.59
CA ASN A 678 24.21 -17.69 -7.98
C ASN A 678 24.18 -19.20 -7.71
N LEU A 679 25.28 -19.91 -7.95
CA LEU A 679 25.40 -21.34 -7.64
C LEU A 679 25.35 -21.61 -6.14
N ILE A 680 26.10 -20.84 -5.35
CA ILE A 680 26.14 -21.00 -3.88
C ILE A 680 24.75 -20.75 -3.28
N ILE A 681 24.06 -19.70 -3.73
CA ILE A 681 22.71 -19.37 -3.28
C ILE A 681 21.72 -20.48 -3.67
N ALA A 682 21.80 -20.98 -4.91
CA ALA A 682 20.96 -22.09 -5.37
C ALA A 682 21.22 -23.38 -4.57
N LEU A 683 22.48 -23.68 -4.23
CA LEU A 683 22.90 -24.86 -3.46
C LEU A 683 22.40 -24.80 -2.02
N ARG A 684 22.59 -23.65 -1.34
CA ARG A 684 22.10 -23.43 0.04
C ARG A 684 20.59 -23.64 0.17
N LYS A 685 19.82 -23.32 -0.87
CA LYS A 685 18.35 -23.43 -0.87
C LYS A 685 17.81 -24.72 -1.51
N GLY A 686 18.56 -25.32 -2.44
CA GLY A 686 18.15 -26.47 -3.24
C GLY A 686 18.41 -27.83 -2.60
N LYS A 687 19.37 -27.94 -1.67
CA LYS A 687 19.79 -29.18 -0.99
C LYS A 687 20.25 -30.27 -1.96
N LEU A 688 21.55 -30.56 -1.95
CA LEU A 688 22.09 -31.72 -2.64
C LEU A 688 21.70 -33.04 -1.93
N PRO A 689 21.46 -34.13 -2.67
CA PRO A 689 21.22 -35.45 -2.06
C PRO A 689 22.39 -35.91 -1.17
N TYR A 690 22.10 -36.59 -0.06
CA TYR A 690 23.10 -37.16 0.86
C TYR A 690 24.04 -36.16 1.56
N LEU A 691 23.63 -34.89 1.68
CA LEU A 691 24.29 -33.86 2.48
C LEU A 691 23.36 -33.29 3.55
N ASP A 692 23.87 -33.07 4.76
CA ASP A 692 23.17 -32.40 5.84
C ASP A 692 23.43 -30.88 5.81
N GLU A 693 22.48 -30.07 6.33
CA GLU A 693 22.56 -28.59 6.33
C GLU A 693 23.78 -28.02 7.06
N LYS A 694 24.43 -28.82 7.91
CA LYS A 694 25.59 -28.40 8.72
C LYS A 694 26.94 -28.55 7.99
N ASP A 695 26.96 -29.28 6.87
CA ASP A 695 28.19 -29.69 6.18
C ASP A 695 28.41 -28.90 4.87
N LEU A 696 27.65 -27.84 4.61
CA LEU A 696 27.85 -26.99 3.43
C LEU A 696 29.10 -26.12 3.57
N SER A 697 30.14 -26.49 2.81
CA SER A 697 31.33 -25.65 2.56
C SER A 697 31.00 -24.52 1.58
N ASP A 698 31.75 -23.41 1.64
CA ASP A 698 31.70 -22.36 0.61
C ASP A 698 32.32 -22.82 -0.73
N ASP A 699 33.03 -23.96 -0.72
CA ASP A 699 33.53 -24.60 -1.94
C ASP A 699 32.46 -25.54 -2.56
N ILE A 700 31.96 -25.13 -3.73
CA ILE A 700 30.98 -25.88 -4.51
C ILE A 700 31.52 -27.24 -4.93
N THR A 701 32.81 -27.33 -5.29
CA THR A 701 33.41 -28.60 -5.74
C THR A 701 33.44 -29.60 -4.59
N ALA A 702 33.83 -29.17 -3.39
CA ALA A 702 33.80 -29.98 -2.19
C ALA A 702 32.38 -30.49 -1.89
N CYS A 703 31.36 -29.62 -1.96
CA CYS A 703 29.97 -30.04 -1.74
C CYS A 703 29.51 -31.12 -2.74
N TRP A 704 29.80 -30.97 -4.04
CA TRP A 704 29.45 -31.98 -5.03
C TRP A 704 30.21 -33.30 -4.81
N LEU A 705 31.49 -33.23 -4.46
CA LEU A 705 32.32 -34.39 -4.16
C LEU A 705 31.81 -35.13 -2.92
N ASP A 706 31.52 -34.43 -1.83
CA ASP A 706 30.97 -35.00 -0.60
C ASP A 706 29.62 -35.70 -0.86
N SER A 707 28.73 -35.07 -1.63
CA SER A 707 27.45 -35.68 -2.03
C SER A 707 27.63 -36.99 -2.78
N ILE A 708 28.49 -37.00 -3.80
CA ILE A 708 28.72 -38.16 -4.67
C ILE A 708 29.47 -39.26 -3.92
N ALA A 709 30.45 -38.89 -3.11
CA ALA A 709 31.21 -39.81 -2.31
C ALA A 709 30.29 -40.46 -1.25
N ASN A 710 29.44 -39.69 -0.55
CA ASN A 710 28.47 -40.23 0.42
C ASN A 710 27.47 -41.16 -0.26
N ALA A 711 26.97 -40.81 -1.46
CA ALA A 711 26.08 -41.67 -2.21
C ALA A 711 26.76 -42.96 -2.70
N THR A 712 28.03 -42.88 -3.09
CA THR A 712 28.84 -44.04 -3.48
C THR A 712 29.04 -44.96 -2.29
N TYR A 713 29.40 -44.40 -1.13
CA TYR A 713 29.51 -45.11 0.14
C TYR A 713 28.22 -45.83 0.54
N VAL A 714 27.08 -45.14 0.53
CA VAL A 714 25.77 -45.71 0.89
C VAL A 714 25.37 -46.80 -0.09
N THR A 715 25.49 -46.55 -1.40
CA THR A 715 25.10 -47.50 -2.45
C THR A 715 25.98 -48.74 -2.44
N LEU A 716 27.30 -48.59 -2.26
CA LEU A 716 28.24 -49.70 -2.13
C LEU A 716 27.91 -50.54 -0.89
N SER A 717 27.68 -49.89 0.26
CA SER A 717 27.30 -50.58 1.50
C SER A 717 26.01 -51.38 1.32
N ASP A 718 24.97 -50.78 0.72
CA ASP A 718 23.70 -51.45 0.48
C ASP A 718 23.79 -52.61 -0.53
N GLU A 719 24.59 -52.49 -1.60
CA GLU A 719 24.80 -53.57 -2.56
C GLU A 719 25.62 -54.73 -1.98
N ILE A 720 26.63 -54.44 -1.16
CA ILE A 720 27.37 -55.46 -0.42
C ILE A 720 26.41 -56.23 0.50
N LEU A 721 25.57 -55.52 1.27
CA LEU A 721 24.60 -56.11 2.20
C LEU A 721 23.54 -57.03 1.53
N LYS A 722 23.39 -56.98 0.20
CA LYS A 722 22.48 -57.85 -0.57
C LYS A 722 23.09 -59.20 -0.96
N MET A 723 24.39 -59.39 -0.80
CA MET A 723 25.05 -60.67 -1.09
C MET A 723 24.56 -61.77 -0.13
N GLN A 724 24.33 -62.99 -0.64
CA GLN A 724 23.75 -64.09 0.14
C GLN A 724 24.80 -65.07 0.68
N GLU A 725 25.76 -65.50 -0.14
CA GLU A 725 26.82 -66.44 0.23
C GLU A 725 28.14 -66.02 -0.45
N ILE A 726 29.23 -66.01 0.30
CA ILE A 726 30.58 -65.69 -0.20
C ILE A 726 31.60 -66.76 0.23
N THR A 727 32.44 -67.16 -0.71
CA THR A 727 33.60 -68.06 -0.47
C THR A 727 34.72 -67.35 0.31
N VAL A 728 35.64 -68.11 0.93
CA VAL A 728 36.81 -67.55 1.65
C VAL A 728 37.70 -66.70 0.74
N ASN A 729 37.85 -67.06 -0.53
CA ASN A 729 38.64 -66.28 -1.49
C ASN A 729 37.91 -64.98 -1.91
N SER A 730 36.58 -65.05 -2.11
CA SER A 730 35.79 -63.87 -2.44
C SER A 730 35.62 -62.91 -1.24
N GLN A 731 35.62 -63.44 -0.01
CA GLN A 731 35.72 -62.64 1.21
C GLN A 731 37.03 -61.84 1.27
N ARG A 732 38.18 -62.46 0.98
CA ARG A 732 39.48 -61.76 0.94
C ARG A 732 39.54 -60.70 -0.16
N GLN A 733 38.97 -61.00 -1.33
CA GLN A 733 38.87 -60.03 -2.43
C GLN A 733 37.98 -58.84 -2.08
N LEU A 734 36.83 -59.08 -1.44
CA LEU A 734 35.91 -58.01 -1.02
C LEU A 734 36.57 -57.07 -0.01
N ILE A 735 37.39 -57.60 0.91
CA ILE A 735 38.16 -56.78 1.85
C ILE A 735 39.13 -55.85 1.10
N ILE A 736 39.88 -56.36 0.12
CA ILE A 736 40.83 -55.57 -0.67
C ILE A 736 40.11 -54.50 -1.51
N ASP A 737 38.96 -54.86 -2.11
CA ASP A 737 38.16 -53.91 -2.88
C ASP A 737 37.61 -52.78 -1.98
N ILE A 738 37.12 -53.10 -0.77
CA ILE A 738 36.62 -52.09 0.18
C ILE A 738 37.77 -51.22 0.73
N GLU A 739 38.93 -51.80 1.04
CA GLU A 739 40.09 -51.01 1.49
C GLU A 739 40.61 -50.04 0.42
N PHE A 740 40.60 -50.46 -0.86
CA PHE A 740 40.97 -49.59 -1.96
C PHE A 740 40.02 -48.38 -2.06
N ILE A 741 38.70 -48.60 -2.06
CA ILE A 741 37.75 -47.49 -2.18
C ILE A 741 37.74 -46.61 -0.92
N MET A 742 37.99 -47.15 0.29
CA MET A 742 38.15 -46.34 1.49
C MET A 742 39.31 -45.34 1.33
N SER A 743 40.46 -45.79 0.82
CA SER A 743 41.59 -44.89 0.50
C SER A 743 41.21 -43.83 -0.53
N VAL A 744 40.43 -44.18 -1.56
CA VAL A 744 39.96 -43.19 -2.54
C VAL A 744 38.98 -42.20 -1.92
N LEU A 745 38.09 -42.64 -1.03
CA LEU A 745 37.14 -41.76 -0.35
C LEU A 745 37.85 -40.80 0.62
N ASP A 746 38.93 -41.26 1.27
CA ASP A 746 39.83 -40.40 2.05
C ASP A 746 40.49 -39.33 1.18
N ASP A 747 41.00 -39.72 0.01
CA ASP A 747 41.63 -38.80 -0.96
C ASP A 747 40.64 -37.76 -1.53
N VAL A 748 39.35 -38.11 -1.64
CA VAL A 748 38.27 -37.22 -2.10
C VAL A 748 37.75 -36.32 -0.97
N GLY A 749 38.07 -36.62 0.29
CA GLY A 749 37.79 -35.75 1.45
C GLY A 749 36.66 -36.21 2.39
N LEU A 750 36.08 -37.40 2.20
CA LEU A 750 35.09 -37.94 3.12
C LEU A 750 35.72 -38.38 4.44
N LYS A 751 35.11 -37.94 5.55
CA LYS A 751 35.61 -38.22 6.90
C LYS A 751 34.89 -39.37 7.60
N ASP A 752 33.66 -39.68 7.19
CA ASP A 752 32.78 -40.63 7.90
C ASP A 752 32.23 -41.75 7.00
N TYR A 753 32.85 -42.94 7.04
CA TYR A 753 32.39 -44.16 6.36
C TYR A 753 32.25 -45.36 7.31
N SER A 754 31.68 -45.11 8.49
CA SER A 754 31.57 -46.05 9.61
C SER A 754 30.95 -47.41 9.26
N ASN A 755 30.00 -47.47 8.30
CA ASN A 755 29.41 -48.73 7.86
C ASN A 755 30.40 -49.59 7.08
N LEU A 756 31.23 -49.02 6.19
CA LEU A 756 32.24 -49.77 5.44
C LEU A 756 33.37 -50.25 6.38
N SER A 757 33.83 -49.41 7.31
CA SER A 757 34.79 -49.84 8.34
C SER A 757 34.24 -51.01 9.15
N SER A 758 32.97 -50.93 9.56
CA SER A 758 32.30 -52.00 10.31
C SER A 758 32.12 -53.27 9.47
N ILE A 759 31.83 -53.16 8.17
CA ILE A 759 31.77 -54.29 7.24
C ILE A 759 33.14 -54.97 7.15
N VAL A 760 34.22 -54.20 6.93
CA VAL A 760 35.58 -54.74 6.82
C VAL A 760 36.03 -55.41 8.11
N GLU A 761 35.79 -54.79 9.26
CA GLU A 761 36.10 -55.37 10.58
C GLU A 761 35.37 -56.71 10.77
N LEU A 762 34.06 -56.78 10.50
CA LEU A 762 33.27 -58.00 10.63
C LEU A 762 33.63 -59.07 9.59
N LEU A 763 34.13 -58.68 8.41
CA LEU A 763 34.68 -59.59 7.41
C LEU A 763 36.08 -60.12 7.81
N LYS A 764 36.91 -59.37 8.53
CA LYS A 764 38.25 -59.83 8.95
C LYS A 764 38.24 -60.80 10.14
N VAL A 765 37.19 -60.74 10.97
CA VAL A 765 37.12 -61.49 12.24
C VAL A 765 36.90 -63.00 12.05
N GLY A 766 37.56 -63.82 12.87
CA GLY A 766 37.37 -65.29 12.90
C GLY A 766 36.06 -65.71 13.59
N LYS A 767 35.61 -66.95 13.39
CA LYS A 767 34.30 -67.44 13.90
C LYS A 767 34.15 -67.34 15.43
N GLU A 768 35.26 -67.45 16.17
CA GLU A 768 35.27 -67.43 17.64
C GLU A 768 35.21 -66.02 18.23
N GLU A 769 35.76 -65.00 17.55
CA GLU A 769 35.78 -63.60 18.00
C GLU A 769 34.59 -62.78 17.45
N PHE A 770 33.74 -63.39 16.62
CA PHE A 770 32.68 -62.70 15.89
C PHE A 770 31.62 -62.10 16.82
N GLU A 771 31.17 -62.83 17.84
CA GLU A 771 30.12 -62.38 18.77
C GLU A 771 30.58 -61.26 19.71
N ASP A 772 31.88 -61.17 20.01
CA ASP A 772 32.41 -60.16 20.91
C ASP A 772 32.59 -58.80 20.20
N LYS A 773 33.11 -58.82 18.97
CA LYS A 773 33.25 -57.60 18.13
C LYS A 773 31.93 -57.18 17.46
N ALA A 774 30.91 -58.05 17.46
CA ALA A 774 29.59 -57.74 16.91
C ALA A 774 28.75 -56.79 17.78
N ARG A 775 29.00 -56.70 19.09
CA ARG A 775 28.08 -56.04 20.05
C ARG A 775 27.87 -54.55 19.79
N ASP A 776 28.88 -53.86 19.27
CA ASP A 776 28.89 -52.41 19.10
C ASP A 776 28.58 -51.96 17.65
N LYS A 777 28.15 -52.89 16.78
CA LYS A 777 27.94 -52.62 15.34
C LYS A 777 26.45 -52.62 14.95
N PRO A 778 26.05 -51.94 13.84
CA PRO A 778 24.66 -51.87 13.41
C PRO A 778 24.03 -53.25 13.12
N VAL A 779 22.86 -53.51 13.71
CA VAL A 779 22.13 -54.81 13.62
C VAL A 779 21.88 -55.26 12.17
N ARG A 780 21.61 -54.32 11.27
CA ARG A 780 21.41 -54.60 9.83
C ARG A 780 22.67 -55.18 9.18
N ILE A 781 23.84 -54.67 9.52
CA ILE A 781 25.13 -55.12 9.00
C ILE A 781 25.48 -56.49 9.57
N LEU A 782 25.28 -56.69 10.87
CA LEU A 782 25.52 -57.97 11.56
C LEU A 782 24.72 -59.12 10.96
N SER A 783 23.42 -58.93 10.77
CA SER A 783 22.54 -59.97 10.23
C SER A 783 22.86 -60.34 8.78
N ALA A 784 23.28 -59.38 7.96
CA ALA A 784 23.67 -59.60 6.59
C ALA A 784 25.03 -60.34 6.50
N ILE A 785 26.03 -59.91 7.27
CA ILE A 785 27.36 -60.55 7.26
C ILE A 785 27.31 -61.95 7.87
N ARG A 786 26.50 -62.18 8.91
CA ARG A 786 26.28 -63.52 9.48
C ARG A 786 25.69 -64.48 8.42
N LYS A 787 24.73 -64.00 7.63
CA LYS A 787 24.16 -64.77 6.49
C LYS A 787 25.21 -65.02 5.40
N MET A 788 25.93 -63.98 4.97
CA MET A 788 26.98 -64.07 3.94
C MET A 788 28.08 -65.09 4.23
N ARG A 789 28.50 -65.16 5.50
CA ARG A 789 29.60 -66.04 5.94
C ARG A 789 29.12 -67.39 6.49
N SER A 790 27.80 -67.67 6.47
CA SER A 790 27.21 -68.89 7.03
C SER A 790 27.63 -69.17 8.49
N PHE A 791 27.66 -68.12 9.31
CA PHE A 791 28.07 -68.18 10.72
C PHE A 791 26.93 -68.53 11.68
#